data_AF-A0A351WJP1-F1
#
_entry.id   AF-A0A351WJP1-F1
#
_cell.length_a   1.000
_cell.length_b   1.000
_cell.length_c   1.000
_cell.angle_alpha   90.00
_cell.angle_beta   90.00
_cell.angle_gamma   90.00
#
_symmetry.space_group_name_H-M   'P 1'
#
loop_
_entity.id
_entity.type
_entity.pdbx_description
1 polymer ?
#
loop_
_entity_poly.entity_id
_entity_poly.type
_entity_poly.pdbx_seq_one_letter_code
_entity_poly.pdbx_strand_id
1 'polypeptide(L)'
;MVAWVKEAPAQAFDGGVVYPNAFIGVDADIVYAIHFWGSEKNVVLYGDVPVPSDFGLDDSSSVLCVLTELVDLNSFSVERPNSVRPSEASPEPIRIDKAHGQSLYNLQRCFAYSEDENSLTLGGAGRDAGQPVSMRVFTVEGRTFLSEEVPVAPLLKSSGYLFVSKPDLTRTTLRVPPLRPEVLAGRAGAPSPAEMALSGVSALPRLSKNSPRYVIDYINYSGTQTNSVTLLNCLIRDSAEGVGARTNQLVVYNTTFDNLSRWAIGSTGAAKSVYAANCLFASATNGLSGSGMYFDGNDWLDAGDVLDVGPVWTTLTVSAWVKIPSSYASSNIQMWAISKNQEASPYTGWCVTMNNNNAVLLNLISSYPTRADVNSSSLVRDGTWRHVCGVFSAPTNRLSARVFVDGADEGLSEYIGSHTATDTTTPLCIGRRSPSGAAPFTGDMDEIRIYEGELPAEDIALLNSCRGPRKVVQEILLDAPGAFVVTNLLGREKYALWAYRDSNTNAQQDVAEAWGNYTNNPVYATNNVSGINIVLSDHYYVSSTHPSRTNSNLGSDPNAPWETFDHIKSEWSTLPDGATVHLEKGSVWDIDYSGGAYWVITHGGSANGGELTIRGDDYGTGAKPMIRRTGGINNGLIVVKASYITFRDFALDGGDRVTMGVAVGDDITNNISHISILNLSITNLGGSSGHVNGIWLTSFNSNTISDCLIEGNYVADYSAHGLNHYSPGPLSNNVWRNNIVKNTYTGGRLPYANSALQICNGGSGNIFEYNYLEDRTANQGCIQTFCKYADDTGTNTIRHNILANSGAFGILYTYDAERNTPWKILCDIYGNMFYNNAKAGLGIHPYNWYATGTTLNVYNNTFYNNWTNGADWSYSGEVEMRYGCTNTHITFINNILYHRYHGSTVGLVVGDYDNDFNGTLMHSNNLYWHENGSDAMVIKYNLTSDYTVAEVGSFELTAQNSDPLFVNSSQIPTQVSSTNGTSPDGLSLMPTSPAATNGLALTSKYATDIDLNARTVPWSIGAYEYDP
;
A
#
# COMPACT_ATOMS: atom_id res chain seq x y z
N MET A 1 -11.27 -25.54 21.21
CA MET A 1 -11.60 -25.36 19.79
C MET A 1 -10.51 -24.50 19.16
N VAL A 2 -10.09 -24.79 17.93
CA VAL A 2 -9.12 -23.94 17.20
C VAL A 2 -9.78 -23.53 15.89
N ALA A 3 -9.87 -22.22 15.66
CA ALA A 3 -10.24 -21.66 14.36
C ALA A 3 -8.96 -21.17 13.67
N TRP A 4 -8.84 -21.43 12.37
CA TRP A 4 -7.65 -21.10 11.60
C TRP A 4 -7.94 -19.98 10.62
N VAL A 5 -7.02 -19.03 10.48
CA VAL A 5 -7.12 -18.01 9.44
C VAL A 5 -7.12 -18.69 8.07
N LYS A 6 -8.01 -18.28 7.16
CA LYS A 6 -8.00 -18.66 5.75
C LYS A 6 -7.67 -17.48 4.86
N GLU A 7 -7.36 -17.79 3.61
CA GLU A 7 -7.23 -16.77 2.58
C GLU A 7 -8.59 -16.12 2.37
N ALA A 8 -8.68 -14.88 2.80
CA ALA A 8 -9.79 -13.98 2.53
C ALA A 8 -9.25 -12.86 1.63
N PRO A 9 -9.95 -12.49 0.54
CA PRO A 9 -9.53 -11.36 -0.27
C PRO A 9 -9.69 -10.06 0.52
N ALA A 10 -8.65 -9.25 0.54
CA ALA A 10 -8.68 -7.93 1.16
C ALA A 10 -9.70 -7.02 0.45
N GLN A 11 -10.48 -6.27 1.23
CA GLN A 11 -11.35 -5.21 0.75
C GLN A 11 -10.94 -3.91 1.44
N ALA A 12 -10.52 -2.91 0.67
CA ALA A 12 -10.18 -1.60 1.20
C ALA A 12 -11.45 -0.84 1.63
N PHE A 13 -11.34 -0.05 2.68
CA PHE A 13 -12.32 0.95 3.09
C PHE A 13 -11.61 2.22 3.54
N ASP A 14 -12.34 3.31 3.73
CA ASP A 14 -11.73 4.56 4.18
C ASP A 14 -11.13 4.40 5.58
N GLY A 15 -9.82 4.64 5.71
CA GLY A 15 -9.08 4.37 6.94
C GLY A 15 -8.68 2.91 7.19
N GLY A 16 -8.77 1.98 6.24
CA GLY A 16 -8.29 0.61 6.49
C GLY A 16 -8.53 -0.47 5.43
N VAL A 17 -8.37 -1.73 5.86
CA VAL A 17 -8.59 -2.94 5.05
C VAL A 17 -9.32 -4.01 5.88
N VAL A 18 -10.34 -4.64 5.31
CA VAL A 18 -11.04 -5.79 5.91
C VAL A 18 -10.80 -7.07 5.11
N TYR A 19 -10.62 -8.17 5.83
CA TYR A 19 -10.53 -9.54 5.34
C TYR A 19 -11.81 -10.26 5.77
N PRO A 20 -12.84 -10.30 4.91
CA PRO A 20 -14.12 -10.90 5.27
C PRO A 20 -14.03 -12.43 5.29
N ASN A 21 -14.70 -13.06 6.26
CA ASN A 21 -14.72 -14.51 6.46
C ASN A 21 -13.29 -15.07 6.62
N ALA A 22 -12.47 -14.39 7.42
CA ALA A 22 -11.05 -14.68 7.59
C ALA A 22 -10.77 -15.98 8.32
N PHE A 23 -11.75 -16.68 8.92
CA PHE A 23 -11.50 -17.89 9.72
C PHE A 23 -12.24 -19.14 9.18
N ILE A 24 -11.69 -20.32 9.46
CA ILE A 24 -12.32 -21.64 9.29
C ILE A 24 -12.85 -22.08 10.64
N GLY A 25 -14.12 -22.49 10.69
CA GLY A 25 -14.78 -23.01 11.90
C GLY A 25 -15.46 -21.95 12.76
N VAL A 26 -15.37 -20.66 12.41
CA VAL A 26 -16.12 -19.56 13.02
C VAL A 26 -16.39 -18.49 11.96
N ASP A 27 -17.56 -17.84 11.98
CA ASP A 27 -17.86 -16.70 11.11
C ASP A 27 -17.22 -15.45 11.71
N ALA A 28 -16.05 -15.08 11.19
CA ALA A 28 -15.27 -13.97 11.69
C ALA A 28 -14.49 -13.25 10.59
N ASP A 29 -14.33 -11.94 10.72
CA ASP A 29 -13.52 -11.09 9.86
C ASP A 29 -12.24 -10.64 10.59
N ILE A 30 -11.22 -10.22 9.83
CA ILE A 30 -10.10 -9.44 10.37
C ILE A 30 -10.18 -8.04 9.75
N VAL A 31 -10.18 -7.00 10.59
CA VAL A 31 -10.19 -5.61 10.15
C VAL A 31 -8.90 -4.94 10.61
N TYR A 32 -8.18 -4.29 9.70
CA TYR A 32 -7.07 -3.41 10.01
C TYR A 32 -7.52 -1.98 9.79
N ALA A 33 -7.56 -1.19 10.86
CA ALA A 33 -7.82 0.25 10.79
C ALA A 33 -6.50 1.01 10.98
N ILE A 34 -6.31 2.05 10.18
CA ILE A 34 -5.16 2.95 10.26
C ILE A 34 -5.64 4.24 10.89
N HIS A 35 -5.02 4.58 12.01
CA HIS A 35 -5.27 5.82 12.72
C HIS A 35 -4.04 6.71 12.65
N PHE A 36 -4.21 8.02 12.89
CA PHE A 36 -3.07 8.94 12.96
C PHE A 36 -2.09 8.60 14.11
N TRP A 37 -2.51 7.78 15.08
CA TRP A 37 -1.75 7.37 16.26
C TRP A 37 -1.23 5.93 16.21
N GLY A 38 -1.55 5.17 15.16
CA GLY A 38 -1.10 3.79 15.03
C GLY A 38 -1.96 2.93 14.10
N SER A 39 -1.74 1.63 14.14
CA SER A 39 -2.62 0.66 13.48
C SER A 39 -3.39 -0.14 14.53
N GLU A 40 -4.67 -0.36 14.26
CA GLU A 40 -5.59 -1.16 15.06
C GLU A 40 -5.93 -2.43 14.28
N LYS A 41 -5.91 -3.57 14.98
CA LYS A 41 -6.35 -4.85 14.42
C LYS A 41 -7.53 -5.36 15.24
N ASN A 42 -8.61 -5.64 14.53
CA ASN A 42 -9.85 -6.14 15.07
C ASN A 42 -10.15 -7.54 14.53
N VAL A 43 -10.49 -8.49 15.41
CA VAL A 43 -11.13 -9.75 15.04
C VAL A 43 -12.62 -9.61 15.34
N VAL A 44 -13.44 -9.60 14.30
CA VAL A 44 -14.88 -9.35 14.40
C VAL A 44 -15.63 -10.67 14.25
N LEU A 45 -16.25 -11.14 15.32
CA LEU A 45 -17.03 -12.38 15.37
C LEU A 45 -18.51 -12.08 15.10
N TYR A 46 -19.13 -12.90 14.24
CA TYR A 46 -20.55 -12.77 13.87
C TYR A 46 -21.44 -13.87 14.49
N GLY A 47 -20.85 -14.95 15.03
CA GLY A 47 -21.57 -16.06 15.64
C GLY A 47 -20.80 -17.38 15.61
N ASP A 48 -21.52 -18.48 15.85
CA ASP A 48 -21.04 -19.87 15.70
C ASP A 48 -19.88 -20.27 16.63
N VAL A 49 -19.65 -19.57 17.73
CA VAL A 49 -18.71 -20.00 18.76
C VAL A 49 -19.39 -21.10 19.60
N PRO A 50 -18.86 -22.32 19.71
CA PRO A 50 -19.53 -23.35 20.49
C PRO A 50 -19.48 -23.04 21.99
N VAL A 51 -20.56 -23.37 22.72
CA VAL A 51 -20.58 -23.23 24.19
C VAL A 51 -19.56 -24.22 24.80
N PRO A 52 -18.61 -23.78 25.64
CA PRO A 52 -17.59 -24.68 26.21
C PRO A 52 -18.20 -25.89 26.95
N SER A 53 -19.29 -25.70 27.71
CA SER A 53 -20.00 -26.76 28.42
C SER A 53 -20.43 -27.93 27.53
N ASP A 54 -20.71 -27.67 26.25
CA ASP A 54 -21.14 -28.71 25.31
C ASP A 54 -20.01 -29.70 24.95
N PHE A 55 -18.76 -29.32 25.25
CA PHE A 55 -17.56 -30.13 25.08
C PHE A 55 -16.99 -30.60 26.42
N GLY A 56 -17.75 -30.45 27.51
CA GLY A 56 -17.33 -30.82 28.86
C GLY A 56 -16.32 -29.88 29.49
N LEU A 57 -16.20 -28.65 28.98
CA LEU A 57 -15.38 -27.59 29.58
C LEU A 57 -16.23 -26.76 30.56
N ASP A 58 -15.57 -26.09 31.51
CA ASP A 58 -16.24 -25.20 32.46
C ASP A 58 -16.35 -23.79 31.86
N ASP A 59 -17.57 -23.32 31.61
CA ASP A 59 -17.85 -21.97 31.07
C ASP A 59 -17.25 -20.86 31.95
N SER A 60 -17.12 -21.10 33.26
CA SER A 60 -16.61 -20.11 34.22
C SER A 60 -15.10 -19.92 34.17
N SER A 61 -14.36 -20.92 33.70
CA SER A 61 -12.89 -20.88 33.57
C SER A 61 -12.40 -20.91 32.13
N SER A 62 -13.29 -21.02 31.15
CA SER A 62 -12.94 -21.05 29.73
C SER A 62 -12.63 -19.63 29.22
N VAL A 63 -11.65 -19.53 28.32
CA VAL A 63 -11.29 -18.29 27.62
C VAL A 63 -11.42 -18.46 26.12
N LEU A 64 -11.88 -17.41 25.45
CA LEU A 64 -11.78 -17.25 24.00
C LEU A 64 -10.42 -16.60 23.70
N CYS A 65 -9.62 -17.22 22.84
CA CYS A 65 -8.25 -16.79 22.59
C CYS A 65 -8.01 -16.54 21.10
N VAL A 66 -7.44 -15.38 20.77
CA VAL A 66 -6.88 -15.08 19.45
C VAL A 66 -5.35 -15.18 19.55
N LEU A 67 -4.75 -15.90 18.62
CA LEU A 67 -3.29 -16.04 18.53
C LEU A 67 -2.79 -15.30 17.29
N THR A 68 -1.91 -14.33 17.51
CA THR A 68 -1.21 -13.59 16.46
C THR A 68 0.26 -13.99 16.49
N GLU A 69 0.76 -14.62 15.43
CA GLU A 69 2.20 -14.91 15.31
C GLU A 69 2.98 -13.61 15.08
N LEU A 70 4.07 -13.46 15.83
CA LEU A 70 5.00 -12.34 15.70
C LEU A 70 6.23 -12.82 14.94
N VAL A 71 6.32 -12.41 13.67
CA VAL A 71 7.45 -12.72 12.77
C VAL A 71 8.62 -11.75 12.96
N ASP A 72 9.80 -12.13 12.48
CA ASP A 72 11.03 -11.32 12.47
C ASP A 72 11.56 -10.86 13.84
N LEU A 73 11.20 -11.59 14.90
CA LEU A 73 11.70 -11.37 16.25
C LEU A 73 13.03 -12.11 16.50
N ASN A 74 14.11 -11.67 15.86
CA ASN A 74 15.46 -12.11 16.20
C ASN A 74 15.91 -11.41 17.50
N SER A 75 15.64 -12.04 18.64
CA SER A 75 15.88 -11.53 20.01
C SER A 75 15.02 -10.31 20.39
N PHE A 76 14.11 -10.52 21.36
CA PHE A 76 13.23 -9.49 21.88
C PHE A 76 13.12 -9.57 23.41
N SER A 77 12.79 -8.46 24.04
CA SER A 77 12.35 -8.41 25.44
C SER A 77 10.89 -7.98 25.49
N VAL A 78 10.17 -8.51 26.47
CA VAL A 78 8.79 -8.11 26.76
C VAL A 78 8.82 -7.32 28.06
N GLU A 79 8.58 -6.03 27.97
CA GLU A 79 8.41 -5.15 29.12
C GLU A 79 6.93 -5.14 29.54
N ARG A 80 6.71 -5.30 30.85
CA ARG A 80 5.41 -5.21 31.52
C ARG A 80 5.57 -4.49 32.86
N PRO A 81 4.47 -4.00 33.47
CA PRO A 81 4.51 -3.57 34.86
C PRO A 81 5.09 -4.66 35.77
N ASN A 82 5.93 -4.29 36.74
CA ASN A 82 6.66 -5.22 37.62
C ASN A 82 5.79 -6.25 38.37
N SER A 83 4.47 -6.03 38.43
CA SER A 83 3.49 -6.92 39.05
C SER A 83 3.07 -8.12 38.17
N VAL A 84 3.47 -8.17 36.90
CA VAL A 84 3.03 -9.20 35.93
C VAL A 84 4.25 -9.79 35.21
N ARG A 85 4.39 -11.11 35.23
CA ARG A 85 5.48 -11.75 34.46
C ARG A 85 5.18 -11.70 32.95
N PRO A 86 6.21 -11.61 32.08
CA PRO A 86 6.02 -11.60 30.62
C PRO A 86 5.13 -12.72 30.06
N SER A 87 5.15 -13.91 30.66
CA SER A 87 4.39 -15.09 30.23
C SER A 87 2.97 -15.19 30.80
N GLU A 88 2.60 -14.34 31.76
CA GLU A 88 1.28 -14.36 32.40
C GLU A 88 0.26 -13.56 31.57
N ALA A 89 -0.97 -14.07 31.44
CA ALA A 89 -2.05 -13.33 30.81
C ALA A 89 -2.47 -12.19 31.74
N SER A 90 -2.54 -10.95 31.21
CA SER A 90 -2.93 -9.78 32.00
C SER A 90 -3.52 -8.70 31.09
N PRO A 91 -4.50 -7.92 31.58
CA PRO A 91 -5.07 -6.79 30.83
C PRO A 91 -4.16 -5.57 30.78
N GLU A 92 -3.00 -5.60 31.45
CA GLU A 92 -2.03 -4.52 31.39
C GLU A 92 -1.32 -4.44 30.03
N PRO A 93 -0.91 -3.24 29.59
CA PRO A 93 -0.17 -3.06 28.34
C PRO A 93 1.07 -3.93 28.25
N ILE A 94 1.40 -4.35 27.03
CA ILE A 94 2.62 -5.10 26.72
C ILE A 94 3.46 -4.27 25.76
N ARG A 95 4.73 -4.06 26.13
CA ARG A 95 5.72 -3.51 25.24
C ARG A 95 6.70 -4.60 24.82
N ILE A 96 6.95 -4.71 23.52
CA ILE A 96 7.90 -5.67 22.94
C ILE A 96 9.03 -4.86 22.32
N ASP A 97 10.23 -4.99 22.87
CA ASP A 97 11.43 -4.28 22.42
C ASP A 97 12.41 -5.24 21.72
N LYS A 98 13.17 -4.75 20.74
CA LYS A 98 14.38 -5.45 20.27
C LYS A 98 15.46 -5.43 21.35
N ALA A 99 16.44 -6.33 21.26
CA ALA A 99 17.59 -6.45 22.17
C ALA A 99 18.42 -5.15 22.41
N HIS A 100 18.15 -4.06 21.69
CA HIS A 100 18.80 -2.75 21.84
C HIS A 100 17.86 -1.62 22.35
N GLY A 101 16.72 -1.95 22.95
CA GLY A 101 15.83 -0.97 23.60
C GLY A 101 14.92 -0.18 22.67
N GLN A 102 14.82 -0.56 21.39
CA GLN A 102 13.84 -0.02 20.46
C GLN A 102 12.50 -0.76 20.61
N SER A 103 11.43 -0.02 20.87
CA SER A 103 10.05 -0.56 20.92
C SER A 103 9.61 -0.99 19.53
N LEU A 104 9.30 -2.27 19.36
CA LEU A 104 8.67 -2.80 18.15
C LEU A 104 7.15 -2.70 18.22
N TYR A 105 6.59 -3.11 19.35
CA TYR A 105 5.16 -3.13 19.57
C TYR A 105 4.86 -2.50 20.92
N ASN A 106 3.93 -1.56 20.96
CA ASN A 106 3.44 -0.95 22.18
C ASN A 106 1.93 -1.18 22.23
N LEU A 107 1.56 -2.37 22.71
CA LEU A 107 0.20 -2.87 22.76
C LEU A 107 -0.46 -2.31 24.02
N GLN A 108 -1.41 -1.38 23.83
CA GLN A 108 -2.13 -0.75 24.93
C GLN A 108 -3.17 -1.70 25.54
N ARG A 109 -3.90 -1.24 26.56
CA ARG A 109 -5.01 -2.02 27.11
C ARG A 109 -6.06 -2.25 26.04
N CYS A 110 -6.47 -3.50 25.93
CA CYS A 110 -7.35 -4.01 24.89
C CYS A 110 -8.68 -4.40 25.52
N PHE A 111 -9.77 -4.20 24.78
CA PHE A 111 -11.12 -4.51 25.25
C PHE A 111 -11.86 -5.29 24.18
N ALA A 112 -12.66 -6.24 24.61
CA ALA A 112 -13.59 -6.95 23.77
C ALA A 112 -15.01 -6.47 24.07
N TYR A 113 -15.77 -6.15 23.03
CA TYR A 113 -17.08 -5.51 23.16
C TYR A 113 -18.04 -5.92 22.05
N SER A 114 -19.34 -5.84 22.33
CA SER A 114 -20.38 -6.02 21.32
C SER A 114 -20.63 -4.68 20.61
N GLU A 115 -20.61 -4.68 19.28
CA GLU A 115 -21.09 -3.54 18.49
C GLU A 115 -22.59 -3.71 18.23
N ASP A 116 -23.38 -2.70 18.61
CA ASP A 116 -24.77 -2.59 18.18
C ASP A 116 -24.86 -1.92 16.79
N GLU A 117 -25.97 -2.15 16.10
CA GLU A 117 -26.16 -1.79 14.68
C GLU A 117 -26.04 -0.27 14.38
N ASN A 118 -25.93 0.60 15.40
CA ASN A 118 -25.95 2.06 15.25
C ASN A 118 -24.65 2.76 15.70
N SER A 119 -23.65 2.04 16.22
CA SER A 119 -22.45 2.62 16.84
C SER A 119 -21.16 2.23 16.09
N LEU A 120 -21.02 2.67 14.84
CA LEU A 120 -19.75 2.60 14.10
C LEU A 120 -18.85 3.81 14.43
N THR A 121 -18.83 4.25 15.70
CA THR A 121 -17.89 5.28 16.17
C THR A 121 -16.55 4.62 16.48
N LEU A 122 -15.71 4.58 15.46
CA LEU A 122 -14.31 4.17 15.51
C LEU A 122 -13.54 5.10 16.47
N GLY A 123 -12.82 4.51 17.43
CA GLY A 123 -11.87 5.22 18.31
C GLY A 123 -12.47 6.28 19.25
N GLY A 124 -12.90 5.89 20.45
CA GLY A 124 -13.32 6.86 21.47
C GLY A 124 -13.23 6.33 22.90
N ALA A 125 -12.66 7.14 23.80
CA ALA A 125 -12.40 6.87 25.22
C ALA A 125 -13.66 6.75 26.12
N GLY A 126 -14.76 6.19 25.60
CA GLY A 126 -16.04 5.98 26.31
C GLY A 126 -16.43 4.51 26.53
N ARG A 127 -15.52 3.55 26.30
CA ARG A 127 -15.82 2.10 26.30
C ARG A 127 -15.79 1.46 27.71
N ASP A 128 -16.44 2.08 28.69
CA ASP A 128 -16.48 1.60 30.09
C ASP A 128 -17.22 0.24 30.28
N ALA A 129 -17.84 -0.30 29.23
CA ALA A 129 -18.62 -1.55 29.27
C ALA A 129 -17.91 -2.78 28.64
N GLY A 130 -16.69 -2.62 28.10
CA GLY A 130 -15.96 -3.71 27.44
C GLY A 130 -15.35 -4.72 28.43
N GLN A 131 -15.24 -5.98 28.02
CA GLN A 131 -14.48 -6.99 28.77
C GLN A 131 -12.98 -6.80 28.50
N PRO A 132 -12.12 -6.65 29.52
CA PRO A 132 -10.69 -6.46 29.29
C PRO A 132 -10.09 -7.72 28.65
N VAL A 133 -9.28 -7.53 27.61
CA VAL A 133 -8.55 -8.59 26.92
C VAL A 133 -7.22 -8.79 27.64
N SER A 134 -6.98 -10.01 28.12
CA SER A 134 -5.71 -10.36 28.73
C SER A 134 -4.71 -10.76 27.67
N MET A 135 -3.55 -10.11 27.64
CA MET A 135 -2.53 -10.39 26.63
C MET A 135 -1.36 -11.19 27.22
N ARG A 136 -0.74 -12.06 26.41
CA ARG A 136 0.59 -12.63 26.69
C ARG A 136 1.41 -12.97 25.46
N VAL A 137 2.73 -12.90 25.61
CA VAL A 137 3.68 -13.35 24.58
C VAL A 137 4.34 -14.64 25.04
N PHE A 138 4.33 -15.65 24.19
CA PHE A 138 5.01 -16.92 24.47
C PHE A 138 5.60 -17.51 23.20
N THR A 139 6.61 -18.36 23.37
CA THR A 139 7.26 -19.07 22.27
C THR A 139 6.95 -20.56 22.40
N VAL A 140 6.51 -21.18 21.31
CA VAL A 140 6.29 -22.62 21.20
C VAL A 140 6.90 -23.10 19.89
N GLU A 141 7.71 -24.17 19.95
CA GLU A 141 8.37 -24.75 18.77
C GLU A 141 9.15 -23.74 17.93
N GLY A 142 9.79 -22.75 18.58
CA GLY A 142 10.59 -21.71 17.92
C GLY A 142 9.77 -20.57 17.29
N ARG A 143 8.45 -20.59 17.41
CA ARG A 143 7.54 -19.54 16.92
C ARG A 143 7.01 -18.72 18.09
N THR A 144 6.95 -17.40 17.92
CA THR A 144 6.50 -16.49 18.98
C THR A 144 5.10 -16.00 18.68
N PHE A 145 4.20 -16.07 19.66
CA PHE A 145 2.81 -15.66 19.54
C PHE A 145 2.44 -14.62 20.58
N LEU A 146 1.69 -13.61 20.16
CA LEU A 146 0.83 -12.81 21.01
C LEU A 146 -0.51 -13.56 21.16
N SER A 147 -0.93 -13.79 22.40
CA SER A 147 -2.22 -14.35 22.76
C SER A 147 -3.07 -13.28 23.40
N GLU A 148 -4.31 -13.20 22.94
CA GLU A 148 -5.33 -12.24 23.38
C GLU A 148 -6.52 -13.05 23.91
N GLU A 149 -6.74 -13.00 25.23
CA GLU A 149 -7.64 -13.89 25.94
C GLU A 149 -8.81 -13.12 26.56
N VAL A 150 -10.04 -13.54 26.27
CA VAL A 150 -11.28 -12.97 26.81
C VAL A 150 -12.04 -14.07 27.58
N PRO A 151 -12.39 -13.87 28.87
CA PRO A 151 -13.15 -14.86 29.63
C PRO A 151 -14.52 -15.14 28.99
N VAL A 152 -14.91 -16.41 28.85
CA VAL A 152 -16.16 -16.80 28.18
C VAL A 152 -17.41 -16.51 29.04
N ALA A 153 -17.34 -16.66 30.36
CA ALA A 153 -18.50 -16.47 31.24
C ALA A 153 -19.16 -15.08 31.14
N PRO A 154 -18.41 -13.95 31.08
CA PRO A 154 -18.98 -12.65 30.77
C PRO A 154 -19.63 -12.58 29.38
N LEU A 155 -19.01 -13.20 28.36
CA LEU A 155 -19.52 -13.22 26.98
C LEU A 155 -20.85 -13.97 26.85
N LEU A 156 -20.98 -15.11 27.52
CA LEU A 156 -22.23 -15.86 27.56
C LEU A 156 -23.38 -15.05 28.17
N LYS A 157 -23.08 -14.12 29.09
CA LYS A 157 -24.07 -13.23 29.72
C LYS A 157 -24.41 -12.02 28.86
N SER A 158 -23.41 -11.37 28.26
CA SER A 158 -23.60 -10.13 27.49
C SER A 158 -23.97 -10.37 26.03
N SER A 159 -23.56 -11.51 25.47
CA SER A 159 -23.49 -11.75 24.03
C SER A 159 -23.83 -13.21 23.70
N GLY A 160 -24.86 -13.76 24.34
CA GLY A 160 -25.27 -15.17 24.20
C GLY A 160 -25.60 -15.59 22.76
N TYR A 161 -25.85 -14.64 21.84
CA TYR A 161 -26.03 -14.90 20.41
C TYR A 161 -24.74 -15.33 19.70
N LEU A 162 -23.56 -15.02 20.25
CA LEU A 162 -22.28 -15.49 19.71
C LEU A 162 -22.11 -16.99 19.87
N PHE A 163 -22.76 -17.55 20.90
CA PHE A 163 -22.57 -18.94 21.25
C PHE A 163 -23.69 -19.83 20.71
N VAL A 164 -23.31 -20.89 20.03
CA VAL A 164 -24.26 -21.87 19.48
C VAL A 164 -24.14 -23.16 20.29
N SER A 165 -25.25 -23.54 20.93
CA SER A 165 -25.34 -24.81 21.63
C SER A 165 -25.29 -25.97 20.63
N LYS A 166 -24.62 -27.07 20.97
CA LYS A 166 -24.58 -28.29 20.17
C LYS A 166 -26.00 -28.71 19.77
N PRO A 167 -26.24 -29.07 18.49
CA PRO A 167 -27.56 -29.55 18.07
C PRO A 167 -27.94 -30.79 18.89
N ASP A 168 -29.15 -30.77 19.45
CA ASP A 168 -29.68 -31.82 20.33
C ASP A 168 -29.76 -33.16 19.57
N LEU A 169 -28.76 -34.03 19.76
CA LEU A 169 -28.66 -35.34 19.10
C LEU A 169 -29.65 -36.39 19.68
N THR A 170 -30.61 -36.01 20.53
CA THR A 170 -31.48 -36.95 21.26
C THR A 170 -32.61 -37.61 20.43
N ARG A 171 -32.61 -37.51 19.09
CA ARG A 171 -33.64 -38.14 18.24
C ARG A 171 -33.14 -39.23 17.30
N THR A 172 -32.53 -40.30 17.83
CA THR A 172 -32.84 -41.71 17.44
C THR A 172 -32.08 -42.70 18.33
N THR A 173 -32.84 -43.54 19.03
CA THR A 173 -32.33 -44.59 19.92
C THR A 173 -31.76 -45.78 19.11
N LEU A 174 -30.45 -46.02 19.20
CA LEU A 174 -29.88 -47.36 19.01
C LEU A 174 -29.10 -47.76 20.26
N ARG A 175 -29.66 -48.69 21.05
CA ARG A 175 -29.02 -49.26 22.24
C ARG A 175 -27.81 -50.10 21.81
N VAL A 176 -26.61 -49.65 22.15
CA VAL A 176 -25.39 -50.48 22.16
C VAL A 176 -25.07 -50.83 23.63
N PRO A 177 -24.69 -52.09 23.96
CA PRO A 177 -24.48 -52.50 25.35
C PRO A 177 -23.21 -51.87 25.95
N PRO A 178 -23.09 -51.78 27.29
CA PRO A 178 -21.95 -51.14 27.93
C PRO A 178 -20.68 -51.97 27.73
N LEU A 179 -19.67 -51.36 27.08
CA LEU A 179 -18.32 -51.93 26.97
C LEU A 179 -17.60 -51.82 28.32
N ARG A 180 -16.94 -52.92 28.72
CA ARG A 180 -16.27 -53.11 30.01
C ARG A 180 -14.95 -52.31 30.11
N PRO A 181 -14.50 -51.91 31.31
CA PRO A 181 -13.36 -50.98 31.51
C PRO A 181 -11.95 -51.52 31.23
N GLU A 182 -11.78 -52.75 30.73
CA GLU A 182 -10.48 -53.45 30.77
C GLU A 182 -9.61 -53.32 29.50
N VAL A 183 -9.95 -52.46 28.53
CA VAL A 183 -9.23 -52.35 27.24
C VAL A 183 -8.58 -50.96 27.01
N LEU A 184 -8.28 -50.21 28.07
CA LEU A 184 -7.59 -48.90 27.98
C LEU A 184 -6.22 -48.85 28.66
N ALA A 185 -5.45 -49.94 28.56
CA ALA A 185 -4.02 -49.92 28.84
C ALA A 185 -3.26 -50.45 27.62
N GLY A 186 -2.78 -49.57 26.75
CA GLY A 186 -1.73 -49.92 25.78
C GLY A 186 -1.88 -49.50 24.32
N ARG A 187 -2.53 -48.39 23.97
CA ARG A 187 -2.36 -47.77 22.64
C ARG A 187 -2.19 -46.26 22.73
N ALA A 188 -0.98 -45.79 22.40
CA ALA A 188 -0.73 -44.42 22.02
C ALA A 188 -1.31 -44.21 20.60
N GLY A 189 -2.17 -43.21 20.43
CA GLY A 189 -2.68 -42.81 19.10
C GLY A 189 -4.18 -42.96 18.84
N ALA A 190 -5.02 -43.17 19.86
CA ALA A 190 -6.47 -42.98 19.66
C ALA A 190 -6.81 -41.49 19.82
N PRO A 191 -7.51 -40.86 18.86
CA PRO A 191 -7.96 -39.48 18.99
C PRO A 191 -8.88 -39.36 20.20
N SER A 192 -8.77 -38.23 20.90
CA SER A 192 -9.56 -37.98 22.10
C SER A 192 -11.06 -37.88 21.73
N PRO A 193 -11.98 -38.17 22.66
CA PRO A 193 -13.42 -37.96 22.45
C PRO A 193 -13.81 -36.54 22.03
N ALA A 194 -12.92 -35.55 22.23
CA ALA A 194 -13.10 -34.17 21.77
C ALA A 194 -12.88 -34.01 20.26
N GLU A 195 -12.01 -34.81 19.64
CA GLU A 195 -11.72 -34.73 18.19
C GLU A 195 -12.84 -35.33 17.34
N MET A 196 -13.59 -36.31 17.86
CA MET A 196 -14.77 -36.86 17.19
C MET A 196 -16.02 -35.96 17.28
N ALA A 197 -16.03 -34.95 18.16
CA ALA A 197 -17.20 -34.09 18.37
C ALA A 197 -17.28 -32.90 17.39
N LEU A 198 -16.18 -32.56 16.69
CA LEU A 198 -16.08 -31.36 15.86
C LEU A 198 -16.39 -31.59 14.36
N SER A 199 -16.44 -32.83 13.88
CA SER A 199 -16.70 -33.13 12.46
C SER A 199 -18.18 -33.03 12.04
N GLY A 200 -19.08 -32.67 12.98
CA GLY A 200 -20.53 -32.69 12.79
C GLY A 200 -21.23 -31.32 12.68
N VAL A 201 -20.50 -30.21 12.76
CA VAL A 201 -21.10 -28.86 12.67
C VAL A 201 -21.05 -28.39 11.22
N SER A 202 -22.15 -28.61 10.47
CA SER A 202 -22.30 -28.02 9.13
C SER A 202 -22.47 -26.51 9.26
N ALA A 203 -21.78 -25.74 8.41
CA ALA A 203 -21.93 -24.29 8.32
C ALA A 203 -23.41 -23.89 8.20
N LEU A 204 -23.93 -23.19 9.20
CA LEU A 204 -25.23 -22.54 9.12
C LEU A 204 -25.14 -21.40 8.08
N PRO A 205 -26.26 -21.05 7.41
CA PRO A 205 -26.26 -19.94 6.46
C PRO A 205 -25.84 -18.65 7.17
N ARG A 206 -24.91 -17.92 6.53
CA ARG A 206 -24.34 -16.67 7.04
C ARG A 206 -25.46 -15.73 7.48
N LEU A 207 -25.45 -15.36 8.76
CA LEU A 207 -26.35 -14.35 9.29
C LEU A 207 -26.12 -13.04 8.51
N SER A 208 -27.17 -12.28 8.23
CA SER A 208 -27.08 -11.09 7.38
C SER A 208 -26.13 -10.05 8.00
N LYS A 209 -25.54 -9.18 7.18
CA LYS A 209 -24.57 -8.13 7.57
C LYS A 209 -25.07 -7.17 8.67
N ASN A 210 -26.35 -7.26 9.04
CA ASN A 210 -27.02 -6.50 10.09
C ASN A 210 -27.09 -7.26 11.44
N SER A 211 -26.36 -8.36 11.62
CA SER A 211 -26.38 -9.08 12.90
C SER A 211 -25.41 -8.45 13.91
N PRO A 212 -25.70 -8.50 15.23
CA PRO A 212 -24.82 -7.97 16.26
C PRO A 212 -23.45 -8.65 16.19
N ARG A 213 -22.39 -7.85 16.35
CA ARG A 213 -20.99 -8.29 16.15
C ARG A 213 -20.24 -8.22 17.47
N TYR A 214 -19.19 -9.00 17.59
CA TYR A 214 -18.32 -8.96 18.77
C TYR A 214 -16.88 -8.77 18.35
N VAL A 215 -16.27 -7.69 18.82
CA VAL A 215 -14.93 -7.26 18.41
C VAL A 215 -13.94 -7.59 19.51
N ILE A 216 -12.82 -8.22 19.12
CA ILE A 216 -11.61 -8.33 19.93
C ILE A 216 -10.60 -7.36 19.30
N ASP A 217 -10.26 -6.31 20.03
CA ASP A 217 -9.53 -5.13 19.55
C ASP A 217 -8.18 -4.97 20.27
N TYR A 218 -7.12 -4.71 19.50
CA TYR A 218 -5.91 -4.08 20.03
C TYR A 218 -5.33 -2.99 19.14
N ILE A 219 -4.65 -2.04 19.80
CA ILE A 219 -4.02 -0.88 19.15
C ILE A 219 -2.53 -0.87 19.41
N ASN A 220 -1.74 -0.77 18.33
CA ASN A 220 -0.31 -0.63 18.38
C ASN A 220 0.11 0.84 18.19
N TYR A 221 0.52 1.50 19.27
CA TYR A 221 1.04 2.86 19.27
C TYR A 221 2.56 2.86 19.00
N SER A 222 3.00 2.74 17.74
CA SER A 222 4.40 3.01 17.43
C SER A 222 4.64 4.52 17.32
N GLY A 223 4.80 5.18 18.46
CA GLY A 223 5.36 6.53 18.51
C GLY A 223 6.85 6.48 18.16
N THR A 224 7.25 7.23 17.13
CA THR A 224 8.60 7.40 16.58
C THR A 224 9.05 6.34 15.56
N GLN A 225 9.20 6.84 14.32
CA GLN A 225 9.73 6.19 13.12
C GLN A 225 8.79 5.17 12.47
N THR A 226 8.56 5.36 11.16
CA THR A 226 7.89 4.47 10.23
C THR A 226 8.60 3.11 10.20
N ASN A 227 8.35 2.28 11.21
CA ASN A 227 8.42 0.85 11.06
C ASN A 227 7.17 0.47 10.25
N SER A 228 7.34 0.19 8.96
CA SER A 228 6.36 -0.59 8.23
C SER A 228 6.08 -1.83 9.07
N VAL A 229 4.86 -1.95 9.58
CA VAL A 229 4.40 -3.18 10.22
C VAL A 229 4.22 -4.20 9.10
N THR A 230 5.31 -4.86 8.71
CA THR A 230 5.26 -6.08 7.90
C THR A 230 4.97 -7.22 8.86
N LEU A 231 3.69 -7.41 9.17
CA LEU A 231 3.22 -8.69 9.70
C LEU A 231 3.11 -9.62 8.49
N LEU A 232 4.09 -10.51 8.32
CA LEU A 232 3.92 -11.64 7.42
C LEU A 232 2.77 -12.47 7.95
N ASN A 233 1.64 -12.39 7.26
CA ASN A 233 0.61 -13.41 7.33
C ASN A 233 1.28 -14.78 7.27
N CYS A 234 0.91 -15.65 8.21
CA CYS A 234 1.36 -17.03 8.34
C CYS A 234 2.01 -17.60 7.07
N LEU A 235 3.33 -17.81 7.16
CA LEU A 235 4.20 -18.60 6.28
C LEU A 235 3.61 -19.06 4.93
N ILE A 236 3.76 -18.25 3.87
CA ILE A 236 4.30 -18.73 2.59
C ILE A 236 5.30 -17.69 2.09
N ARG A 237 6.60 -17.99 2.23
CA ARG A 237 7.57 -17.50 1.25
C ARG A 237 7.32 -18.29 -0.03
N ASP A 238 6.63 -17.68 -0.96
CA ASP A 238 7.10 -17.68 -2.33
C ASP A 238 6.70 -16.36 -2.98
N SER A 239 7.69 -15.78 -3.64
CA SER A 239 7.69 -14.54 -4.37
C SER A 239 6.53 -14.46 -5.35
N ALA A 240 5.82 -13.32 -5.32
CA ALA A 240 4.97 -12.75 -6.37
C ALA A 240 3.90 -13.67 -6.98
N GLU A 241 2.65 -13.22 -6.97
CA GLU A 241 1.86 -13.04 -8.20
C GLU A 241 0.46 -12.52 -7.88
N GLY A 242 0.08 -11.47 -8.60
CA GLY A 242 -1.24 -10.87 -8.55
C GLY A 242 -2.34 -11.79 -9.09
N VAL A 243 -3.55 -11.52 -8.59
CA VAL A 243 -4.80 -12.15 -9.00
C VAL A 243 -5.13 -11.73 -10.43
N GLY A 244 -5.17 -12.71 -11.34
CA GLY A 244 -5.74 -12.60 -12.67
C GLY A 244 -6.56 -13.85 -12.96
N ALA A 245 -7.88 -13.73 -12.96
CA ALA A 245 -8.80 -14.80 -13.31
C ALA A 245 -8.83 -15.01 -14.82
N ARG A 246 -8.58 -16.26 -15.25
CA ARG A 246 -9.29 -17.08 -16.26
C ARG A 246 -8.30 -18.02 -16.98
N THR A 247 -8.21 -19.27 -16.53
CA THR A 247 -8.50 -20.50 -17.32
C THR A 247 -8.21 -21.76 -16.49
N ASN A 248 -9.24 -22.59 -16.40
CA ASN A 248 -9.38 -24.03 -16.17
C ASN A 248 -8.12 -24.95 -16.12
N GLN A 249 -7.66 -25.31 -14.92
CA GLN A 249 -6.68 -26.38 -14.65
C GLN A 249 -6.87 -26.90 -13.20
N LEU A 250 -6.81 -28.23 -13.00
CA LEU A 250 -6.72 -28.85 -11.67
C LEU A 250 -5.28 -29.35 -11.45
N VAL A 251 -4.59 -28.80 -10.45
CA VAL A 251 -3.21 -29.20 -10.08
C VAL A 251 -3.16 -29.57 -8.60
N VAL A 252 -2.70 -30.79 -8.29
CA VAL A 252 -2.53 -31.27 -6.91
C VAL A 252 -1.04 -31.34 -6.58
N TYR A 253 -0.55 -30.42 -5.75
CA TYR A 253 0.82 -30.42 -5.22
C TYR A 253 0.87 -30.97 -3.80
N ASN A 254 1.97 -31.64 -3.45
CA ASN A 254 2.34 -31.93 -2.07
C ASN A 254 3.58 -31.09 -1.69
N THR A 255 3.36 -29.81 -1.39
CA THR A 255 4.38 -28.98 -0.75
C THR A 255 4.47 -29.40 0.72
N THR A 256 5.48 -30.19 1.07
CA THR A 256 5.96 -30.48 2.44
C THR A 256 4.88 -30.55 3.52
N PHE A 257 4.57 -31.76 3.97
CA PHE A 257 3.86 -32.02 5.23
C PHE A 257 4.61 -31.39 6.41
N ASP A 258 4.34 -30.11 6.65
CA ASP A 258 4.58 -29.45 7.93
C ASP A 258 3.34 -28.70 8.43
N ASN A 259 2.15 -28.87 7.82
CA ASN A 259 0.84 -28.81 8.50
C ASN A 259 -0.31 -29.17 7.52
N LEU A 260 -1.18 -30.07 7.96
CA LEU A 260 -2.20 -30.76 7.15
C LEU A 260 -3.36 -29.87 6.62
N SER A 261 -3.90 -30.34 5.48
CA SER A 261 -5.21 -30.07 4.85
C SER A 261 -5.38 -28.89 3.89
N ARG A 262 -4.76 -28.93 2.68
CA ARG A 262 -5.35 -28.25 1.50
C ARG A 262 -5.10 -29.00 0.19
N TRP A 263 -6.19 -29.19 -0.56
CA TRP A 263 -6.27 -29.67 -1.94
C TRP A 263 -6.90 -28.53 -2.74
N ALA A 264 -6.28 -28.06 -3.83
CA ALA A 264 -6.87 -27.01 -4.66
C ALA A 264 -7.61 -27.64 -5.85
N ILE A 265 -8.93 -27.42 -5.96
CA ILE A 265 -9.74 -27.77 -7.14
C ILE A 265 -10.35 -26.49 -7.72
N GLY A 266 -9.98 -26.14 -8.96
CA GLY A 266 -10.55 -25.01 -9.69
C GLY A 266 -11.50 -25.47 -10.79
N SER A 267 -12.79 -25.15 -10.71
CA SER A 267 -13.67 -25.04 -11.88
C SER A 267 -14.82 -24.04 -11.63
N THR A 268 -15.31 -23.41 -12.70
CA THR A 268 -16.39 -22.40 -12.67
C THR A 268 -17.75 -23.02 -13.00
N GLY A 269 -18.73 -22.89 -12.09
CA GLY A 269 -20.15 -23.12 -12.34
C GLY A 269 -20.81 -24.02 -11.30
N ALA A 270 -21.57 -23.43 -10.38
CA ALA A 270 -22.18 -24.08 -9.21
C ALA A 270 -21.17 -24.78 -8.29
N ALA A 271 -20.75 -24.10 -7.22
CA ALA A 271 -19.91 -24.69 -6.19
C ALA A 271 -20.57 -25.94 -5.59
N LYS A 272 -20.06 -27.12 -5.95
CA LYS A 272 -19.90 -28.21 -4.99
C LYS A 272 -18.45 -28.17 -4.55
N SER A 273 -18.17 -27.42 -3.49
CA SER A 273 -16.94 -27.60 -2.71
C SER A 273 -16.92 -29.05 -2.26
N VAL A 274 -15.98 -29.85 -2.75
CA VAL A 274 -15.82 -31.20 -2.23
C VAL A 274 -15.03 -31.07 -0.95
N TYR A 275 -15.77 -31.07 0.15
CA TYR A 275 -15.20 -31.36 1.45
C TYR A 275 -14.66 -32.79 1.39
N ALA A 276 -13.35 -32.95 1.54
CA ALA A 276 -12.74 -34.19 1.98
C ALA A 276 -13.18 -34.47 3.43
N ALA A 277 -14.47 -34.76 3.64
CA ALA A 277 -15.05 -35.03 4.95
C ALA A 277 -14.65 -36.43 5.47
N ASN A 278 -13.97 -37.25 4.67
CA ASN A 278 -13.58 -38.64 5.00
C ASN A 278 -12.22 -39.05 4.38
N CYS A 279 -11.18 -38.21 4.42
CA CYS A 279 -9.82 -38.72 4.13
C CYS A 279 -9.31 -39.56 5.30
N LEU A 280 -9.26 -40.88 5.16
CA LEU A 280 -8.31 -41.72 5.90
C LEU A 280 -6.95 -41.57 5.20
N PHE A 281 -5.96 -41.05 5.92
CA PHE A 281 -4.75 -40.47 5.32
C PHE A 281 -3.75 -41.52 4.79
N ALA A 282 -3.48 -41.45 3.49
CA ALA A 282 -2.21 -41.86 2.88
C ALA A 282 -1.03 -41.20 3.61
N SER A 283 0.01 -41.96 3.98
CA SER A 283 1.18 -41.42 4.68
C SER A 283 2.13 -40.69 3.70
N ALA A 284 2.83 -39.66 4.15
CA ALA A 284 3.83 -38.97 3.33
C ALA A 284 5.10 -39.81 3.12
N THR A 285 5.67 -39.80 1.91
CA THR A 285 6.95 -40.45 1.57
C THR A 285 7.86 -39.51 0.77
N ASN A 286 9.11 -39.93 0.52
CA ASN A 286 9.99 -39.21 -0.41
C ASN A 286 9.41 -39.32 -1.83
N GLY A 287 8.96 -38.17 -2.36
CA GLY A 287 8.38 -38.04 -3.70
C GLY A 287 9.42 -38.14 -4.82
N LEU A 288 8.99 -37.97 -6.06
CA LEU A 288 9.89 -37.74 -7.19
C LEU A 288 10.62 -36.41 -7.02
N SER A 289 9.87 -35.39 -6.60
CA SER A 289 10.36 -34.07 -6.25
C SER A 289 9.71 -33.62 -4.94
N GLY A 290 10.47 -33.59 -3.84
CA GLY A 290 9.92 -33.25 -2.53
C GLY A 290 9.17 -34.42 -1.88
N SER A 291 7.90 -34.23 -1.52
CA SER A 291 7.08 -35.22 -0.79
C SER A 291 6.05 -35.86 -1.71
N GLY A 292 5.92 -37.19 -1.67
CA GLY A 292 4.89 -37.95 -2.39
C GLY A 292 3.80 -38.47 -1.44
N MET A 293 2.73 -39.03 -1.99
CA MET A 293 1.67 -39.69 -1.24
C MET A 293 1.81 -41.21 -1.32
N TYR A 294 1.90 -41.89 -0.20
CA TYR A 294 1.87 -43.35 -0.13
C TYR A 294 0.50 -43.88 0.22
N PHE A 295 -0.03 -44.73 -0.64
CA PHE A 295 -1.28 -45.44 -0.44
C PHE A 295 -0.97 -46.86 0.02
N ASP A 296 -1.55 -47.28 1.14
CA ASP A 296 -1.32 -48.61 1.72
C ASP A 296 -2.30 -49.69 1.22
N GLY A 297 -3.23 -49.32 0.33
CA GLY A 297 -4.35 -50.17 -0.11
C GLY A 297 -5.63 -49.99 0.70
N ASN A 298 -5.64 -49.22 1.77
CA ASN A 298 -6.83 -48.76 2.46
C ASN A 298 -7.05 -47.25 2.28
N ASP A 299 -6.00 -46.52 1.91
CA ASP A 299 -6.06 -45.08 1.67
C ASP A 299 -6.67 -44.72 0.31
N TRP A 300 -7.44 -43.65 0.26
CA TRP A 300 -7.88 -42.99 -0.96
C TRP A 300 -8.29 -41.55 -0.68
N LEU A 301 -8.46 -40.78 -1.74
CA LEU A 301 -8.78 -39.36 -1.69
C LEU A 301 -10.00 -39.12 -2.55
N ASP A 302 -10.98 -38.43 -1.99
CA ASP A 302 -12.26 -38.12 -2.63
C ASP A 302 -12.27 -36.63 -3.03
N ALA A 303 -12.22 -36.39 -4.33
CA ALA A 303 -12.29 -35.07 -4.95
C ALA A 303 -13.68 -34.75 -5.50
N GLY A 304 -14.68 -35.60 -5.20
CA GLY A 304 -16.11 -35.41 -5.42
C GLY A 304 -16.53 -35.35 -6.89
N ASP A 305 -17.76 -34.92 -7.14
CA ASP A 305 -18.40 -35.04 -8.45
C ASP A 305 -17.96 -33.93 -9.42
N VAL A 306 -16.75 -34.07 -9.98
CA VAL A 306 -16.10 -33.10 -10.88
C VAL A 306 -15.35 -33.79 -12.03
N LEU A 307 -15.05 -33.07 -13.12
CA LEU A 307 -14.20 -33.51 -14.24
C LEU A 307 -14.76 -34.70 -15.04
N ASP A 308 -16.05 -34.66 -15.37
CA ASP A 308 -16.62 -35.57 -16.37
C ASP A 308 -16.05 -35.25 -17.78
N VAL A 309 -15.93 -36.30 -18.60
CA VAL A 309 -15.60 -36.19 -20.02
C VAL A 309 -16.84 -36.60 -20.79
N GLY A 310 -17.42 -35.73 -21.59
CA GLY A 310 -18.73 -35.92 -22.19
C GLY A 310 -19.16 -34.76 -23.09
N PRO A 311 -20.48 -34.48 -23.21
CA PRO A 311 -21.00 -33.49 -24.16
C PRO A 311 -20.55 -32.04 -23.87
N VAL A 312 -20.27 -31.71 -22.60
CA VAL A 312 -19.84 -30.38 -22.18
C VAL A 312 -18.32 -30.23 -22.36
N TRP A 313 -17.55 -31.19 -21.86
CA TRP A 313 -16.09 -31.25 -22.02
C TRP A 313 -15.73 -32.52 -22.78
N THR A 314 -15.48 -32.37 -24.08
CA THR A 314 -15.27 -33.52 -24.97
C THR A 314 -13.86 -34.11 -24.90
N THR A 315 -12.94 -33.47 -24.16
CA THR A 315 -11.56 -33.95 -23.96
C THR A 315 -11.02 -33.63 -22.57
N LEU A 316 -10.09 -34.45 -22.09
CA LEU A 316 -9.40 -34.32 -20.80
C LEU A 316 -8.04 -35.01 -20.85
N THR A 317 -7.05 -34.48 -20.16
CA THR A 317 -5.74 -35.14 -19.95
C THR A 317 -5.47 -35.33 -18.47
N VAL A 318 -5.07 -36.52 -18.06
CA VAL A 318 -4.73 -36.88 -16.67
C VAL A 318 -3.29 -37.34 -16.63
N SER A 319 -2.46 -36.74 -15.79
CA SER A 319 -1.03 -37.04 -15.64
C SER A 319 -0.72 -37.30 -14.17
N ALA A 320 0.12 -38.30 -13.89
CA ALA A 320 0.62 -38.57 -12.55
C ALA A 320 2.00 -39.22 -12.63
N TRP A 321 2.81 -39.03 -11.59
CA TRP A 321 3.95 -39.89 -11.32
C TRP A 321 3.54 -40.98 -10.35
N VAL A 322 3.89 -42.22 -10.65
CA VAL A 322 3.54 -43.38 -9.82
C VAL A 322 4.76 -44.25 -9.57
N LYS A 323 4.86 -44.81 -8.37
CA LYS A 323 5.88 -45.79 -8.01
C LYS A 323 5.22 -46.95 -7.29
N ILE A 324 5.09 -48.06 -8.00
CA ILE A 324 4.42 -49.26 -7.49
C ILE A 324 5.49 -50.28 -7.10
N PRO A 325 5.48 -50.84 -5.87
CA PRO A 325 6.50 -51.78 -5.43
C PRO A 325 6.59 -53.01 -6.35
N SER A 326 7.81 -53.46 -6.65
CA SER A 326 8.05 -54.63 -7.51
C SER A 326 7.51 -55.94 -6.93
N SER A 327 7.21 -55.99 -5.62
CA SER A 327 6.49 -57.10 -4.99
C SER A 327 5.08 -57.33 -5.56
N TYR A 328 4.49 -56.33 -6.21
CA TYR A 328 3.19 -56.43 -6.89
C TYR A 328 3.31 -56.84 -8.36
N ALA A 329 4.53 -57.02 -8.90
CA ALA A 329 4.74 -57.41 -10.30
C ALA A 329 4.22 -58.82 -10.64
N SER A 330 4.04 -59.70 -9.66
CA SER A 330 3.44 -61.03 -9.86
C SER A 330 1.98 -61.11 -9.38
N SER A 331 1.41 -59.99 -8.91
CA SER A 331 0.04 -59.95 -8.39
C SER A 331 -0.99 -59.82 -9.53
N ASN A 332 -1.95 -60.75 -9.58
CA ASN A 332 -3.07 -60.73 -10.53
C ASN A 332 -4.21 -59.80 -10.07
N ILE A 333 -3.85 -58.63 -9.50
CA ILE A 333 -4.77 -57.67 -8.89
C ILE A 333 -4.76 -56.39 -9.73
N GLN A 334 -5.93 -55.83 -10.02
CA GLN A 334 -6.05 -54.51 -10.66
C GLN A 334 -5.92 -53.42 -9.60
N MET A 335 -5.31 -52.28 -9.93
CA MET A 335 -5.13 -51.17 -8.97
C MET A 335 -5.67 -49.88 -9.58
N TRP A 336 -6.58 -49.20 -8.88
CA TRP A 336 -7.21 -47.97 -9.36
C TRP A 336 -6.45 -46.74 -8.88
N ALA A 337 -5.65 -46.12 -9.75
CA ALA A 337 -4.86 -44.96 -9.39
C ALA A 337 -5.71 -43.68 -9.36
N ILE A 338 -6.44 -43.38 -10.44
CA ILE A 338 -7.31 -42.21 -10.54
C ILE A 338 -8.59 -42.63 -11.26
N SER A 339 -9.76 -42.37 -10.70
CA SER A 339 -11.02 -42.91 -11.22
C SER A 339 -12.20 -41.95 -11.04
N LYS A 340 -12.94 -41.72 -12.13
CA LYS A 340 -14.24 -41.06 -12.18
C LYS A 340 -15.21 -41.96 -12.94
N ASN A 341 -15.40 -43.20 -12.47
CA ASN A 341 -16.33 -44.15 -13.10
C ASN A 341 -17.21 -44.89 -12.09
N GLN A 342 -18.38 -45.34 -12.53
CA GLN A 342 -19.33 -46.06 -11.67
C GLN A 342 -18.80 -47.43 -11.26
N GLU A 343 -19.07 -47.82 -10.01
CA GLU A 343 -18.70 -49.14 -9.49
C GLU A 343 -19.66 -50.24 -9.97
N ALA A 344 -20.92 -49.89 -10.25
CA ALA A 344 -21.94 -50.80 -10.75
C ALA A 344 -22.22 -50.55 -12.24
N SER A 345 -22.81 -51.55 -12.90
CA SER A 345 -23.36 -51.40 -14.25
C SER A 345 -24.26 -50.15 -14.32
N PRO A 346 -24.08 -49.26 -15.32
CA PRO A 346 -23.35 -49.46 -16.59
C PRO A 346 -21.83 -49.16 -16.61
N TYR A 347 -21.21 -48.88 -15.46
CA TYR A 347 -19.77 -48.56 -15.30
C TYR A 347 -19.32 -47.26 -15.99
N THR A 348 -20.24 -46.32 -16.22
CA THR A 348 -20.00 -45.06 -16.95
C THR A 348 -18.89 -44.22 -16.31
N GLY A 349 -18.01 -43.63 -17.13
CA GLY A 349 -16.97 -42.70 -16.73
C GLY A 349 -15.57 -43.06 -17.23
N TRP A 350 -14.53 -42.47 -16.64
CA TRP A 350 -13.12 -42.68 -17.03
C TRP A 350 -12.22 -43.11 -15.86
N CYS A 351 -11.09 -43.73 -16.15
CA CYS A 351 -10.09 -44.09 -15.14
C CYS A 351 -8.67 -44.33 -15.70
N VAL A 352 -7.67 -44.10 -14.85
CA VAL A 352 -6.28 -44.55 -14.97
C VAL A 352 -6.06 -45.68 -13.97
N THR A 353 -5.76 -46.88 -14.46
CA THR A 353 -5.60 -48.08 -13.63
C THR A 353 -4.34 -48.84 -14.01
N MET A 354 -3.92 -49.78 -13.16
CA MET A 354 -2.86 -50.73 -13.48
C MET A 354 -3.50 -52.10 -13.55
N ASN A 355 -3.44 -52.70 -14.73
CA ASN A 355 -4.08 -53.98 -15.00
C ASN A 355 -3.32 -55.14 -14.37
N ASN A 356 -3.88 -56.34 -14.50
CA ASN A 356 -3.33 -57.57 -13.95
C ASN A 356 -2.02 -58.05 -14.61
N ASN A 357 -1.61 -57.40 -15.72
CA ASN A 357 -0.38 -57.67 -16.46
C ASN A 357 0.72 -56.61 -16.19
N ASN A 358 0.56 -55.79 -15.15
CA ASN A 358 1.47 -54.70 -14.75
C ASN A 358 1.56 -53.50 -15.72
N ALA A 359 0.65 -53.40 -16.69
CA ALA A 359 0.58 -52.26 -17.60
C ALA A 359 -0.44 -51.21 -17.11
N VAL A 360 -0.27 -49.96 -17.53
CA VAL A 360 -1.29 -48.91 -17.36
C VAL A 360 -2.46 -49.23 -18.28
N LEU A 361 -3.67 -49.22 -17.74
CA LEU A 361 -4.92 -49.40 -18.46
C LEU A 361 -5.77 -48.16 -18.27
N LEU A 362 -6.12 -47.52 -19.38
CA LEU A 362 -7.10 -46.45 -19.41
C LEU A 362 -8.45 -47.01 -19.85
N ASN A 363 -9.53 -46.64 -19.18
CA ASN A 363 -10.89 -46.93 -19.64
C ASN A 363 -11.68 -45.64 -19.77
N LEU A 364 -12.48 -45.56 -20.85
CA LEU A 364 -13.52 -44.57 -21.04
C LEU A 364 -14.80 -45.29 -21.46
N ILE A 365 -15.79 -45.33 -20.58
CA ILE A 365 -16.98 -46.16 -20.71
C ILE A 365 -18.21 -45.25 -20.77
N SER A 366 -19.02 -45.35 -21.82
CA SER A 366 -20.34 -44.71 -21.83
C SER A 366 -21.39 -45.59 -21.17
N SER A 367 -21.41 -46.87 -21.55
CA SER A 367 -22.25 -47.92 -20.99
C SER A 367 -21.69 -49.25 -21.46
N TYR A 368 -21.23 -50.10 -20.53
CA TYR A 368 -20.65 -51.39 -20.91
C TYR A 368 -21.63 -52.23 -21.75
N PRO A 369 -21.22 -52.81 -22.89
CA PRO A 369 -19.83 -52.95 -23.36
C PRO A 369 -19.27 -51.80 -24.23
N THR A 370 -20.01 -50.73 -24.50
CA THR A 370 -19.56 -49.57 -25.29
C THR A 370 -18.51 -48.73 -24.54
N ARG A 371 -17.25 -48.81 -24.98
CA ARG A 371 -16.10 -48.19 -24.32
C ARG A 371 -14.86 -48.10 -25.22
N ALA A 372 -13.89 -47.29 -24.81
CA ALA A 372 -12.51 -47.30 -25.32
C ALA A 372 -11.55 -47.71 -24.18
N ASP A 373 -10.85 -48.83 -24.37
CA ASP A 373 -9.87 -49.37 -23.43
C ASP A 373 -8.51 -49.49 -24.11
N VAL A 374 -7.45 -48.95 -23.50
CA VAL A 374 -6.07 -49.07 -24.02
C VAL A 374 -5.11 -49.48 -22.90
N ASN A 375 -4.23 -50.43 -23.21
CA ASN A 375 -3.14 -50.84 -22.33
C ASN A 375 -1.82 -50.25 -22.83
N SER A 376 -0.97 -49.80 -21.92
CA SER A 376 0.42 -49.47 -22.22
C SER A 376 1.21 -50.74 -22.56
N SER A 377 2.31 -50.56 -23.27
CA SER A 377 3.29 -51.62 -23.56
C SER A 377 4.31 -51.78 -22.44
N SER A 378 4.64 -50.66 -21.78
CA SER A 378 5.53 -50.60 -20.64
C SER A 378 4.87 -51.10 -19.36
N LEU A 379 5.68 -51.76 -18.53
CA LEU A 379 5.27 -52.25 -17.22
C LEU A 379 5.64 -51.21 -16.16
N VAL A 380 4.74 -50.93 -15.22
CA VAL A 380 4.89 -49.85 -14.22
C VAL A 380 5.06 -50.36 -12.78
N ARG A 381 5.12 -51.68 -12.58
CA ARG A 381 5.31 -52.32 -11.25
C ARG A 381 6.74 -52.79 -11.02
N ASP A 382 7.71 -51.90 -11.18
CA ASP A 382 9.14 -52.22 -11.06
C ASP A 382 9.81 -51.56 -9.84
N GLY A 383 9.05 -50.86 -9.00
CA GLY A 383 9.56 -50.12 -7.84
C GLY A 383 10.23 -48.80 -8.19
N THR A 384 10.12 -48.31 -9.43
CA THR A 384 10.66 -47.01 -9.87
C THR A 384 9.54 -46.01 -10.15
N TRP A 385 9.86 -44.71 -10.10
CA TRP A 385 8.93 -43.66 -10.51
C TRP A 385 8.75 -43.69 -12.02
N ARG A 386 7.49 -43.80 -12.46
CA ARG A 386 7.07 -43.77 -13.86
C ARG A 386 6.08 -42.64 -14.06
N HIS A 387 6.24 -41.87 -15.13
CA HIS A 387 5.24 -40.89 -15.55
C HIS A 387 4.14 -41.63 -16.31
N VAL A 388 2.89 -41.48 -15.89
CA VAL A 388 1.74 -42.06 -16.55
C VAL A 388 0.78 -40.95 -16.94
N CYS A 389 0.39 -40.92 -18.20
CA CYS A 389 -0.53 -39.91 -18.71
C CYS A 389 -1.59 -40.54 -19.61
N GLY A 390 -2.84 -40.09 -19.47
CA GLY A 390 -3.98 -40.54 -20.24
C GLY A 390 -4.73 -39.37 -20.84
N VAL A 391 -4.97 -39.42 -22.15
CA VAL A 391 -5.80 -38.47 -22.88
C VAL A 391 -7.12 -39.15 -23.23
N PHE A 392 -8.23 -38.55 -22.81
CA PHE A 392 -9.58 -39.05 -23.04
C PHE A 392 -10.33 -38.10 -23.96
N SER A 393 -11.12 -38.64 -24.89
CA SER A 393 -12.04 -37.87 -25.73
C SER A 393 -13.39 -38.56 -25.87
N ALA A 394 -14.49 -37.83 -25.67
CA ALA A 394 -15.86 -38.35 -25.77
C ALA A 394 -16.83 -37.44 -26.57
N PRO A 395 -16.49 -37.00 -27.80
CA PRO A 395 -17.48 -36.37 -28.68
C PRO A 395 -18.62 -37.34 -28.99
N THR A 396 -19.82 -36.84 -29.29
CA THR A 396 -21.08 -37.62 -29.38
C THR A 396 -21.09 -38.86 -30.28
N ASN A 397 -20.12 -39.01 -31.19
CA ASN A 397 -20.00 -40.11 -32.13
C ASN A 397 -18.69 -40.91 -32.00
N ARG A 398 -17.89 -40.68 -30.95
CA ARG A 398 -16.62 -41.38 -30.72
C ARG A 398 -16.18 -41.33 -29.27
N LEU A 399 -15.67 -42.46 -28.76
CA LEU A 399 -14.86 -42.50 -27.55
C LEU A 399 -13.42 -42.78 -27.94
N SER A 400 -12.45 -42.09 -27.34
CA SER A 400 -11.04 -42.45 -27.45
C SER A 400 -10.30 -42.33 -26.12
N ALA A 401 -9.32 -43.23 -25.94
CA ALA A 401 -8.36 -43.18 -24.84
C ALA A 401 -6.97 -43.42 -25.42
N ARG A 402 -6.01 -42.54 -25.11
CA ARG A 402 -4.60 -42.63 -25.51
C ARG A 402 -3.72 -42.64 -24.27
N VAL A 403 -2.77 -43.57 -24.20
CA VAL A 403 -1.89 -43.76 -23.05
C VAL A 403 -0.45 -43.38 -23.37
N PHE A 404 0.19 -42.68 -22.44
CA PHE A 404 1.59 -42.34 -22.47
C PHE A 404 2.27 -42.84 -21.19
N VAL A 405 3.48 -43.38 -21.34
CA VAL A 405 4.35 -43.76 -20.22
C VAL A 405 5.72 -43.15 -20.45
N ASP A 406 6.26 -42.49 -19.43
CA ASP A 406 7.54 -41.76 -19.47
C ASP A 406 7.63 -40.80 -20.68
N GLY A 407 6.51 -40.11 -20.96
CA GLY A 407 6.37 -39.16 -22.07
C GLY A 407 6.22 -39.77 -23.48
N ALA A 408 6.32 -41.10 -23.64
CA ALA A 408 6.17 -41.77 -24.92
C ALA A 408 4.73 -42.22 -25.17
N ASP A 409 4.22 -42.03 -26.40
CA ASP A 409 2.90 -42.55 -26.82
C ASP A 409 2.97 -44.09 -26.95
N GLU A 410 2.16 -44.79 -26.17
CA GLU A 410 2.17 -46.25 -26.10
C GLU A 410 0.89 -46.92 -26.61
N GLY A 411 -0.10 -46.15 -27.04
CA GLY A 411 -1.29 -46.71 -27.65
C GLY A 411 -2.52 -45.82 -27.66
N LEU A 412 -3.41 -46.13 -28.59
CA LEU A 412 -4.72 -45.50 -28.77
C LEU A 412 -5.79 -46.58 -28.91
N SER A 413 -6.93 -46.38 -28.27
CA SER A 413 -8.15 -47.16 -28.47
C SER A 413 -9.31 -46.24 -28.82
N GLU A 414 -10.13 -46.65 -29.78
CA GLU A 414 -11.29 -45.88 -30.24
C GLU A 414 -12.53 -46.76 -30.37
N TYR A 415 -13.66 -46.23 -29.93
CA TYR A 415 -14.98 -46.70 -30.32
C TYR A 415 -15.59 -45.69 -31.28
N ILE A 416 -15.94 -46.14 -32.50
CA ILE A 416 -16.59 -45.30 -33.52
C ILE A 416 -18.08 -45.62 -33.55
N GLY A 417 -18.91 -44.63 -33.20
CA GLY A 417 -20.36 -44.79 -33.15
C GLY A 417 -21.01 -43.88 -32.11
N SER A 418 -22.33 -43.71 -32.22
CA SER A 418 -23.11 -43.00 -31.21
C SER A 418 -23.04 -43.73 -29.88
N HIS A 419 -22.86 -43.00 -28.80
CA HIS A 419 -22.88 -43.54 -27.44
C HIS A 419 -23.78 -42.69 -26.53
N THR A 420 -24.16 -43.25 -25.37
CA THR A 420 -24.82 -42.50 -24.29
C THR A 420 -23.83 -41.54 -23.62
N ALA A 421 -24.29 -40.65 -22.75
CA ALA A 421 -23.39 -39.77 -21.99
C ALA A 421 -22.35 -40.59 -21.20
N THR A 422 -21.13 -40.07 -21.12
CA THR A 422 -20.00 -40.59 -20.33
C THR A 422 -19.88 -39.90 -18.97
N ASP A 423 -20.76 -38.94 -18.68
CA ASP A 423 -20.86 -38.24 -17.40
C ASP A 423 -21.42 -39.17 -16.32
N THR A 424 -20.94 -39.02 -15.09
CA THR A 424 -21.42 -39.80 -13.94
C THR A 424 -21.50 -38.94 -12.69
N THR A 425 -22.37 -39.27 -11.73
CA THR A 425 -22.40 -38.61 -10.41
C THR A 425 -21.45 -39.25 -9.39
N THR A 426 -20.72 -40.30 -9.78
CA THR A 426 -19.67 -40.89 -8.94
C THR A 426 -18.61 -39.84 -8.62
N PRO A 427 -18.11 -39.74 -7.38
CA PRO A 427 -16.98 -38.87 -7.10
C PRO A 427 -15.70 -39.29 -7.85
N LEU A 428 -14.83 -38.31 -8.11
CA LEU A 428 -13.45 -38.54 -8.51
C LEU A 428 -12.67 -39.06 -7.31
N CYS A 429 -12.06 -40.23 -7.46
CA CYS A 429 -11.24 -40.86 -6.43
C CYS A 429 -9.79 -41.02 -6.90
N ILE A 430 -8.84 -40.74 -6.01
CA ILE A 430 -7.40 -41.04 -6.18
C ILE A 430 -7.03 -42.12 -5.18
N GLY A 431 -6.38 -43.18 -5.64
CA GLY A 431 -6.03 -44.36 -4.84
C GLY A 431 -7.11 -45.43 -4.76
N ARG A 432 -8.31 -45.19 -5.30
CA ARG A 432 -9.41 -46.17 -5.38
C ARG A 432 -10.38 -45.83 -6.52
N ARG A 433 -11.22 -46.79 -6.91
CA ARG A 433 -12.26 -46.63 -7.93
C ARG A 433 -13.41 -45.69 -7.50
N SER A 434 -13.89 -45.89 -6.28
CA SER A 434 -15.01 -45.22 -5.61
C SER A 434 -14.80 -45.35 -4.09
N PRO A 435 -15.51 -44.61 -3.23
CA PRO A 435 -15.32 -44.71 -1.77
C PRO A 435 -15.56 -46.14 -1.23
N SER A 436 -16.53 -46.86 -1.80
CA SER A 436 -16.84 -48.27 -1.50
C SER A 436 -16.05 -49.30 -2.34
N GLY A 437 -15.22 -48.84 -3.27
CA GLY A 437 -14.67 -49.62 -4.36
C GLY A 437 -13.65 -50.68 -3.97
N ALA A 438 -13.70 -51.83 -4.65
CA ALA A 438 -12.67 -52.86 -4.59
C ALA A 438 -11.39 -52.49 -5.37
N ALA A 439 -10.30 -53.24 -5.11
CA ALA A 439 -9.02 -53.18 -5.83
C ALA A 439 -8.22 -51.84 -5.67
N PRO A 440 -7.98 -51.40 -4.42
CA PRO A 440 -7.32 -50.13 -4.11
C PRO A 440 -5.88 -50.07 -4.63
N PHE A 441 -5.37 -48.87 -4.84
CA PHE A 441 -3.98 -48.64 -5.19
C PHE A 441 -3.07 -48.80 -3.97
N THR A 442 -1.87 -49.32 -4.20
CA THR A 442 -0.83 -49.50 -3.21
C THR A 442 0.52 -49.11 -3.81
N GLY A 443 1.16 -48.09 -3.24
CA GLY A 443 2.38 -47.49 -3.79
C GLY A 443 2.40 -45.99 -3.60
N ASP A 444 3.40 -45.33 -4.17
CA ASP A 444 3.55 -43.88 -4.10
C ASP A 444 2.95 -43.21 -5.35
N MET A 445 2.28 -42.07 -5.18
CA MET A 445 1.95 -41.15 -6.27
C MET A 445 2.48 -39.74 -5.97
N ASP A 446 2.82 -39.02 -7.02
CA ASP A 446 3.29 -37.64 -6.95
C ASP A 446 2.82 -36.86 -8.19
N GLU A 447 2.80 -35.53 -8.10
CA GLU A 447 2.56 -34.63 -9.24
C GLU A 447 1.31 -34.97 -10.08
N ILE A 448 0.16 -35.12 -9.42
CA ILE A 448 -1.11 -35.44 -10.09
C ILE A 448 -1.71 -34.16 -10.72
N ARG A 449 -1.92 -34.19 -12.03
CA ARG A 449 -2.42 -33.06 -12.82
C ARG A 449 -3.58 -33.50 -13.72
N ILE A 450 -4.65 -32.71 -13.75
CA ILE A 450 -5.77 -32.93 -14.66
C ILE A 450 -6.03 -31.65 -15.44
N TYR A 451 -5.90 -31.75 -16.77
CA TYR A 451 -6.06 -30.65 -17.71
C TYR A 451 -7.40 -30.74 -18.41
N GLU A 452 -8.12 -29.61 -18.47
CA GLU A 452 -9.28 -29.48 -19.33
C GLU A 452 -8.82 -29.36 -20.79
N GLY A 453 -8.87 -30.48 -21.50
CA GLY A 453 -8.46 -30.59 -22.90
C GLY A 453 -7.39 -31.65 -23.15
N GLU A 454 -7.11 -31.85 -24.44
CA GLU A 454 -6.03 -32.71 -24.92
C GLU A 454 -4.70 -31.94 -24.88
N LEU A 455 -3.70 -32.49 -24.18
CA LEU A 455 -2.32 -32.03 -24.29
C LEU A 455 -1.64 -32.68 -25.51
N PRO A 456 -0.92 -31.91 -26.34
CA PRO A 456 -0.05 -32.45 -27.39
C PRO A 456 1.02 -33.40 -26.84
N ALA A 457 1.49 -34.32 -27.68
CA ALA A 457 2.54 -35.27 -27.31
C ALA A 457 3.84 -34.55 -26.90
N GLU A 458 4.19 -33.42 -27.52
CA GLU A 458 5.36 -32.61 -27.10
C GLU A 458 5.24 -32.08 -25.66
N ASP A 459 4.06 -31.58 -25.26
CA ASP A 459 3.83 -31.07 -23.91
C ASP A 459 3.87 -32.21 -22.88
N ILE A 460 3.36 -33.39 -23.24
CA ILE A 460 3.42 -34.60 -22.38
C ILE A 460 4.88 -35.07 -22.22
N ALA A 461 5.69 -35.02 -23.28
CA ALA A 461 7.11 -35.32 -23.20
C ALA A 461 7.88 -34.31 -22.33
N LEU A 462 7.51 -33.02 -22.40
CA LEU A 462 8.06 -31.98 -21.52
C LEU A 462 7.68 -32.23 -20.06
N LEU A 463 6.41 -32.58 -19.77
CA LEU A 463 5.96 -32.94 -18.41
C LEU A 463 6.78 -34.09 -17.80
N ASN A 464 7.15 -35.09 -18.59
CA ASN A 464 8.05 -36.16 -18.16
C ASN A 464 9.48 -35.64 -17.87
N SER A 465 10.01 -34.76 -18.71
CA SER A 465 11.38 -34.24 -18.57
C SER A 465 11.57 -33.31 -17.36
N CYS A 466 10.54 -32.52 -17.01
CA CYS A 466 10.61 -31.52 -15.95
C CYS A 466 10.58 -32.11 -14.53
N ARG A 467 10.15 -33.38 -14.36
CA ARG A 467 10.12 -34.11 -13.07
C ARG A 467 9.49 -33.36 -11.87
N GLY A 468 8.62 -32.38 -12.10
CA GLY A 468 7.98 -31.54 -11.07
C GLY A 468 7.90 -30.05 -11.44
N PRO A 469 7.30 -29.19 -10.61
CA PRO A 469 6.99 -27.78 -10.89
C PRO A 469 8.05 -26.78 -10.43
N ARG A 470 9.19 -27.19 -9.84
CA ARG A 470 10.18 -26.22 -9.31
C ARG A 470 11.61 -26.50 -9.74
N LYS A 471 12.11 -25.65 -10.64
CA LYS A 471 13.21 -24.66 -10.42
C LYS A 471 13.76 -24.28 -11.80
N VAL A 472 13.58 -23.00 -12.17
CA VAL A 472 14.16 -22.39 -13.37
C VAL A 472 13.83 -23.15 -14.65
N VAL A 473 12.76 -22.75 -15.34
CA VAL A 473 12.41 -23.36 -16.62
C VAL A 473 13.52 -23.13 -17.66
N GLN A 474 14.21 -21.98 -17.58
CA GLN A 474 15.34 -21.66 -18.45
C GLN A 474 16.17 -20.51 -17.88
N GLU A 475 17.50 -20.66 -17.86
CA GLU A 475 18.48 -19.56 -17.68
C GLU A 475 19.08 -19.23 -19.05
N ILE A 476 19.13 -17.94 -19.39
CA ILE A 476 19.71 -17.46 -20.64
C ILE A 476 20.81 -16.47 -20.30
N LEU A 477 22.04 -16.82 -20.66
CA LEU A 477 23.16 -15.88 -20.60
C LEU A 477 23.09 -14.95 -21.82
N LEU A 478 23.12 -13.64 -21.57
CA LEU A 478 23.22 -12.63 -22.61
C LEU A 478 24.62 -12.02 -22.56
N ASP A 479 25.30 -11.94 -23.70
CA ASP A 479 26.63 -11.31 -23.80
C ASP A 479 26.60 -9.80 -23.49
N ALA A 480 25.44 -9.17 -23.65
CA ALA A 480 25.17 -7.77 -23.33
C ALA A 480 23.66 -7.54 -23.15
N PRO A 481 23.23 -6.45 -22.47
CA PRO A 481 21.83 -6.04 -22.44
C PRO A 481 21.26 -5.92 -23.86
N GLY A 482 20.12 -6.56 -24.11
CA GLY A 482 19.54 -6.60 -25.45
C GLY A 482 18.29 -7.47 -25.53
N ALA A 483 17.74 -7.57 -26.75
CA ALA A 483 16.60 -8.42 -27.02
C ALA A 483 16.96 -9.89 -26.77
N PHE A 484 16.05 -10.62 -26.13
CA PHE A 484 16.17 -12.05 -25.87
C PHE A 484 14.90 -12.77 -26.34
N VAL A 485 15.03 -14.07 -26.62
CA VAL A 485 13.89 -14.93 -26.98
C VAL A 485 13.97 -16.20 -26.13
N VAL A 486 12.91 -16.46 -25.38
CA VAL A 486 12.70 -17.70 -24.64
C VAL A 486 11.80 -18.60 -25.51
N THR A 487 12.21 -19.83 -25.79
CA THR A 487 11.45 -20.79 -26.60
C THR A 487 11.19 -22.07 -25.81
N ASN A 488 10.26 -22.91 -26.28
CA ASN A 488 9.90 -24.19 -25.65
C ASN A 488 9.35 -24.06 -24.21
N LEU A 489 8.69 -22.94 -23.92
CA LEU A 489 7.88 -22.80 -22.72
C LEU A 489 6.60 -23.63 -22.87
N LEU A 490 6.17 -24.28 -21.79
CA LEU A 490 4.88 -24.97 -21.72
C LEU A 490 3.75 -23.97 -21.98
N GLY A 491 2.87 -24.31 -22.93
CA GLY A 491 1.70 -23.50 -23.21
C GLY A 491 0.75 -23.47 -22.01
N ARG A 492 0.07 -22.33 -21.81
CA ARG A 492 -0.95 -22.13 -20.74
C ARG A 492 -0.40 -22.19 -19.32
N GLU A 493 0.89 -21.99 -19.14
CA GLU A 493 1.53 -21.84 -17.83
C GLU A 493 1.86 -20.38 -17.51
N LYS A 494 2.09 -20.09 -16.23
CA LYS A 494 2.52 -18.79 -15.72
C LYS A 494 4.03 -18.75 -15.50
N TYR A 495 4.65 -17.65 -15.91
CA TYR A 495 6.09 -17.43 -15.81
C TYR A 495 6.40 -16.11 -15.11
N ALA A 496 7.28 -16.16 -14.10
CA ALA A 496 7.93 -14.98 -13.58
C ALA A 496 9.26 -14.77 -14.31
N LEU A 497 9.47 -13.58 -14.87
CA LEU A 497 10.73 -13.19 -15.49
C LEU A 497 11.50 -12.21 -14.63
N TRP A 498 12.78 -12.48 -14.49
CA TRP A 498 13.74 -11.61 -13.82
C TRP A 498 15.10 -11.72 -14.53
N ALA A 499 15.93 -10.72 -14.32
CA ALA A 499 17.28 -10.68 -14.85
C ALA A 499 18.21 -10.03 -13.82
N TYR A 500 19.49 -10.36 -13.92
CA TYR A 500 20.55 -9.72 -13.17
C TYR A 500 21.79 -9.59 -14.04
N ARG A 501 22.66 -8.63 -13.71
CA ARG A 501 23.95 -8.44 -14.35
C ARG A 501 25.02 -9.06 -13.48
N ASP A 502 25.52 -10.22 -13.92
CA ASP A 502 26.68 -10.89 -13.34
C ASP A 502 27.94 -10.03 -13.48
N SER A 503 28.15 -9.14 -12.52
CA SER A 503 29.15 -8.07 -12.58
C SER A 503 30.52 -8.56 -12.09
N ASN A 504 30.56 -9.69 -11.37
CA ASN A 504 31.79 -10.31 -10.89
C ASN A 504 32.13 -11.62 -11.62
N THR A 505 31.33 -12.02 -12.60
CA THR A 505 31.52 -13.18 -13.49
C THR A 505 31.46 -14.53 -12.78
N ASN A 506 30.72 -14.64 -11.67
CA ASN A 506 30.59 -15.87 -10.90
C ASN A 506 29.36 -16.73 -11.29
N ALA A 507 28.53 -16.24 -12.21
CA ALA A 507 27.27 -16.84 -12.65
C ALA A 507 26.25 -17.07 -11.52
N GLN A 508 26.28 -16.26 -10.47
CA GLN A 508 25.31 -16.25 -9.37
C GLN A 508 24.79 -14.84 -9.16
N GLN A 509 23.48 -14.69 -8.95
CA GLN A 509 22.93 -13.42 -8.52
C GLN A 509 23.41 -13.10 -7.10
N ASP A 510 24.32 -12.15 -6.99
CA ASP A 510 24.71 -11.60 -5.70
C ASP A 510 23.83 -10.40 -5.32
N VAL A 511 23.74 -10.10 -4.02
CA VAL A 511 22.98 -8.94 -3.50
C VAL A 511 23.48 -7.62 -4.09
N ALA A 512 24.74 -7.58 -4.52
CA ALA A 512 25.43 -6.41 -5.07
C ALA A 512 25.19 -6.17 -6.57
N GLU A 513 24.50 -7.09 -7.26
CA GLU A 513 24.37 -7.04 -8.70
C GLU A 513 23.10 -6.33 -9.13
N ALA A 514 23.21 -5.58 -10.24
CA ALA A 514 22.04 -4.96 -10.83
C ALA A 514 21.03 -6.03 -11.19
N TRP A 515 19.85 -5.95 -10.61
CA TRP A 515 18.79 -6.92 -10.79
C TRP A 515 17.49 -6.19 -11.12
N GLY A 516 16.59 -6.89 -11.79
CA GLY A 516 15.25 -6.40 -12.07
C GLY A 516 14.29 -7.55 -12.35
N ASN A 517 13.01 -7.27 -12.15
CA ASN A 517 11.93 -8.17 -12.56
C ASN A 517 11.05 -7.49 -13.60
N TYR A 518 10.33 -8.29 -14.38
CA TYR A 518 9.30 -7.73 -15.24
C TYR A 518 8.11 -7.28 -14.38
N THR A 519 7.73 -6.01 -14.52
CA THR A 519 6.70 -5.37 -13.68
C THR A 519 5.32 -6.02 -13.82
N ASN A 520 5.04 -6.71 -14.93
CA ASN A 520 3.77 -7.41 -15.17
C ASN A 520 3.88 -8.93 -14.97
N ASN A 521 4.78 -9.43 -14.12
CA ASN A 521 4.74 -10.84 -13.70
C ASN A 521 3.40 -11.15 -12.97
N PRO A 522 2.72 -12.28 -13.24
CA PRO A 522 3.09 -13.37 -14.15
C PRO A 522 2.92 -13.00 -15.62
N VAL A 523 3.79 -13.55 -16.47
CA VAL A 523 3.54 -13.67 -17.91
C VAL A 523 2.83 -14.98 -18.20
N TYR A 524 1.69 -14.90 -18.88
CA TYR A 524 0.91 -16.06 -19.28
C TYR A 524 1.26 -16.50 -20.70
N ALA A 525 1.83 -17.70 -20.87
CA ALA A 525 2.31 -18.18 -22.16
C ALA A 525 1.19 -18.90 -22.95
N THR A 526 0.15 -18.17 -23.34
CA THR A 526 -0.86 -18.71 -24.29
C THR A 526 -0.44 -18.61 -25.75
N ASN A 527 0.55 -17.76 -26.04
CA ASN A 527 1.04 -17.40 -27.36
C ASN A 527 2.41 -16.71 -27.23
N ASN A 528 3.02 -16.32 -28.35
CA ASN A 528 4.24 -15.51 -28.34
C ASN A 528 3.97 -14.16 -27.63
N VAL A 529 4.70 -13.92 -26.54
CA VAL A 529 4.67 -12.65 -25.78
C VAL A 529 5.89 -11.81 -26.18
N SER A 530 5.69 -10.53 -26.47
CA SER A 530 6.74 -9.58 -26.83
C SER A 530 6.61 -8.29 -26.02
N GLY A 531 7.64 -7.42 -26.04
CA GLY A 531 7.64 -6.15 -25.29
C GLY A 531 7.88 -6.31 -23.78
N ILE A 532 8.49 -7.42 -23.37
CA ILE A 532 8.93 -7.64 -21.98
C ILE A 532 10.24 -6.90 -21.77
N ASN A 533 10.19 -5.78 -21.05
CA ASN A 533 11.36 -4.98 -20.70
C ASN A 533 11.66 -5.16 -19.21
N ILE A 534 12.88 -5.61 -18.89
CA ILE A 534 13.39 -5.68 -17.52
C ILE A 534 14.49 -4.65 -17.41
N VAL A 535 14.33 -3.69 -16.50
CA VAL A 535 15.35 -2.66 -16.21
C VAL A 535 16.18 -3.16 -15.05
N LEU A 536 17.51 -3.18 -15.24
CA LEU A 536 18.47 -3.52 -14.18
C LEU A 536 18.97 -2.20 -13.58
N SER A 537 18.84 -2.01 -12.26
CA SER A 537 19.37 -0.83 -11.57
C SER A 537 20.68 -1.17 -10.87
N ASP A 538 21.73 -0.39 -11.15
CA ASP A 538 22.99 -0.48 -10.41
C ASP A 538 22.88 0.19 -9.05
N HIS A 539 23.42 -0.43 -8.00
CA HIS A 539 23.40 0.08 -6.63
C HIS A 539 24.82 0.35 -6.14
N TYR A 540 25.03 1.52 -5.53
CA TYR A 540 26.31 1.94 -4.96
C TYR A 540 26.09 2.42 -3.52
N TYR A 541 27.00 2.09 -2.61
CA TYR A 541 26.87 2.36 -1.17
C TYR A 541 27.99 3.26 -0.70
N VAL A 542 27.64 4.24 0.14
CA VAL A 542 28.57 5.24 0.65
C VAL A 542 28.32 5.46 2.13
N SER A 543 29.40 5.53 2.89
CA SER A 543 29.34 5.68 4.33
C SER A 543 30.52 6.49 4.84
N SER A 544 30.32 7.36 5.83
CA SER A 544 31.43 7.93 6.61
C SER A 544 31.71 7.20 7.94
N THR A 545 30.91 6.19 8.28
CA THR A 545 30.94 5.51 9.59
C THR A 545 31.24 4.01 9.51
N HIS A 546 30.99 3.38 8.37
CA HIS A 546 31.13 1.94 8.16
C HIS A 546 32.61 1.53 8.29
N PRO A 547 32.95 0.46 9.03
CA PRO A 547 34.35 0.09 9.32
C PRO A 547 35.17 -0.25 8.07
N SER A 548 34.57 -0.89 7.08
CA SER A 548 35.23 -1.35 5.84
C SER A 548 35.20 -0.33 4.69
N ARG A 549 34.73 0.90 4.95
CA ARG A 549 34.62 1.92 3.91
C ARG A 549 36.00 2.28 3.37
N THR A 550 36.11 2.46 2.06
CA THR A 550 37.28 3.05 1.39
C THR A 550 36.89 3.39 -0.05
N ASN A 551 37.43 4.47 -0.61
CA ASN A 551 37.22 4.83 -2.02
C ASN A 551 37.94 3.89 -3.00
N SER A 552 38.71 2.92 -2.50
CA SER A 552 39.23 1.83 -3.34
C SER A 552 38.21 0.71 -3.56
N ASN A 553 37.09 0.71 -2.84
CA ASN A 553 36.03 -0.27 -3.04
C ASN A 553 35.27 0.03 -4.34
N LEU A 554 34.65 -1.00 -4.92
CA LEU A 554 33.74 -0.83 -6.07
C LEU A 554 32.46 -0.08 -5.70
N GLY A 555 32.11 -0.05 -4.41
CA GLY A 555 30.90 0.60 -3.90
C GLY A 555 29.63 -0.22 -4.13
N SER A 556 29.65 -1.29 -4.92
CA SER A 556 28.47 -2.13 -5.19
C SER A 556 28.06 -3.06 -4.03
N ASP A 557 28.90 -3.21 -2.99
CA ASP A 557 28.62 -4.02 -1.80
C ASP A 557 28.38 -3.13 -0.58
N PRO A 558 27.24 -3.24 0.13
CA PRO A 558 26.98 -2.48 1.34
C PRO A 558 27.97 -2.76 2.49
N ASN A 559 28.70 -3.88 2.47
CA ASN A 559 29.76 -4.18 3.43
C ASN A 559 31.14 -3.65 3.02
N ALA A 560 31.26 -3.14 1.79
CA ALA A 560 32.46 -2.48 1.27
C ALA A 560 32.06 -1.17 0.56
N PRO A 561 31.44 -0.22 1.29
CA PRO A 561 30.98 1.04 0.70
C PRO A 561 32.16 1.97 0.36
N TRP A 562 31.90 2.98 -0.47
CA TRP A 562 32.76 4.15 -0.61
C TRP A 562 32.81 4.95 0.70
N GLU A 563 33.90 5.69 0.90
CA GLU A 563 34.13 6.44 2.15
C GLU A 563 33.67 7.91 2.06
N THR A 564 33.93 8.59 0.94
CA THR A 564 33.76 10.05 0.86
C THR A 564 32.68 10.46 -0.12
N PHE A 565 31.98 11.54 0.22
CA PHE A 565 31.04 12.18 -0.69
C PHE A 565 31.73 12.75 -1.95
N ASP A 566 33.00 13.17 -1.84
CA ASP A 566 33.77 13.61 -3.02
C ASP A 566 33.98 12.49 -4.04
N HIS A 567 34.01 11.22 -3.60
CA HIS A 567 34.08 10.09 -4.52
C HIS A 567 32.77 9.91 -5.30
N ILE A 568 31.61 10.13 -4.66
CA ILE A 568 30.33 10.20 -5.39
C ILE A 568 30.41 11.25 -6.50
N LYS A 569 30.93 12.44 -6.19
CA LYS A 569 31.05 13.52 -7.19
C LYS A 569 31.93 13.12 -8.37
N SER A 570 33.02 12.38 -8.14
CA SER A 570 33.92 11.94 -9.22
C SER A 570 33.31 10.85 -10.09
N GLU A 571 32.55 9.94 -9.49
CA GLU A 571 31.91 8.83 -10.21
C GLU A 571 30.56 9.20 -10.83
N TRP A 572 29.91 10.29 -10.40
CA TRP A 572 28.54 10.60 -10.83
C TRP A 572 28.37 10.63 -12.36
N SER A 573 29.32 11.21 -13.10
CA SER A 573 29.23 11.28 -14.56
C SER A 573 29.47 9.96 -15.29
N THR A 574 29.90 8.91 -14.60
CA THR A 574 30.12 7.57 -15.16
C THR A 574 29.02 6.59 -14.77
N LEU A 575 28.12 6.97 -13.85
CA LEU A 575 26.99 6.15 -13.45
C LEU A 575 26.04 5.89 -14.63
N PRO A 576 25.61 4.63 -14.84
CA PRO A 576 24.63 4.32 -15.87
C PRO A 576 23.23 4.81 -15.46
N ASP A 577 22.37 5.08 -16.44
CA ASP A 577 20.98 5.43 -16.20
C ASP A 577 20.30 4.44 -15.23
N GLY A 578 19.44 4.95 -14.34
CA GLY A 578 18.77 4.13 -13.33
C GLY A 578 19.63 3.73 -12.13
N ALA A 579 20.92 4.09 -12.10
CA ALA A 579 21.77 3.82 -10.94
C ALA A 579 21.31 4.55 -9.67
N THR A 580 21.50 3.91 -8.52
CA THR A 580 21.14 4.42 -7.20
C THR A 580 22.37 4.46 -6.28
N VAL A 581 22.63 5.60 -5.65
CA VAL A 581 23.64 5.80 -4.62
C VAL A 581 22.97 5.86 -3.25
N HIS A 582 23.28 4.90 -2.38
CA HIS A 582 22.77 4.77 -1.02
C HIS A 582 23.75 5.38 -0.02
N LEU A 583 23.27 6.32 0.78
CA LEU A 583 24.00 6.96 1.87
C LEU A 583 23.68 6.26 3.20
N GLU A 584 24.69 5.84 3.94
CA GLU A 584 24.49 5.16 5.22
C GLU A 584 23.90 6.12 6.26
N LYS A 585 22.78 5.74 6.88
CA LYS A 585 22.22 6.46 8.03
C LYS A 585 23.26 6.64 9.14
N GLY A 586 23.20 7.79 9.80
CA GLY A 586 24.19 8.21 10.79
C GLY A 586 25.47 8.80 10.20
N SER A 587 25.72 8.67 8.88
CA SER A 587 26.87 9.30 8.23
C SER A 587 26.75 10.83 8.22
N VAL A 588 27.88 11.48 8.44
CA VAL A 588 28.07 12.92 8.23
C VAL A 588 29.29 13.13 7.34
N TRP A 589 29.15 13.90 6.27
CA TRP A 589 30.25 14.33 5.42
C TRP A 589 30.41 15.85 5.51
N ASP A 590 31.50 16.28 6.11
CA ASP A 590 31.91 17.67 6.17
C ASP A 590 32.64 18.05 4.88
N ILE A 591 32.02 18.89 4.06
CA ILE A 591 32.55 19.33 2.77
C ILE A 591 33.05 20.78 2.87
N ASP A 592 34.33 20.96 2.57
CA ASP A 592 34.94 22.29 2.41
C ASP A 592 34.93 22.73 0.95
N TYR A 593 34.07 23.69 0.62
CA TYR A 593 34.01 24.33 -0.69
C TYR A 593 34.93 25.56 -0.75
N SER A 594 36.18 25.40 -0.36
CA SER A 594 37.21 26.43 -0.54
C SER A 594 37.33 26.78 -2.04
N GLY A 595 37.26 28.08 -2.38
CA GLY A 595 37.23 28.55 -3.77
C GLY A 595 35.84 28.72 -4.39
N GLY A 596 34.75 28.55 -3.62
CA GLY A 596 33.38 28.82 -4.09
C GLY A 596 32.79 27.69 -4.94
N ALA A 597 33.33 26.48 -4.87
CA ALA A 597 32.72 25.35 -5.57
C ALA A 597 31.36 24.95 -4.97
N TYR A 598 30.56 24.26 -5.77
CA TYR A 598 29.35 23.51 -5.40
C TYR A 598 29.42 22.17 -6.15
N TRP A 599 28.60 21.19 -5.77
CA TRP A 599 28.50 19.99 -6.60
C TRP A 599 27.64 20.29 -7.83
N VAL A 600 28.25 20.32 -9.01
CA VAL A 600 27.54 20.48 -10.28
C VAL A 600 27.19 19.10 -10.83
N ILE A 601 25.91 18.84 -11.03
CA ILE A 601 25.43 17.62 -11.65
C ILE A 601 25.07 17.92 -13.10
N THR A 602 25.91 17.45 -14.02
CA THR A 602 25.73 17.62 -15.47
C THR A 602 25.30 16.34 -16.18
N HIS A 603 25.23 15.23 -15.46
CA HIS A 603 24.78 13.92 -15.94
C HIS A 603 23.57 13.47 -15.13
N GLY A 604 22.58 12.93 -15.82
CA GLY A 604 21.31 12.46 -15.25
C GLY A 604 20.89 11.20 -15.98
N GLY A 605 19.77 10.60 -15.55
CA GLY A 605 19.25 9.40 -16.19
C GLY A 605 18.54 9.68 -17.52
N SER A 606 17.68 8.77 -17.93
CA SER A 606 16.84 8.94 -19.11
C SER A 606 15.45 8.32 -18.93
N ALA A 607 14.51 8.69 -19.81
CA ALA A 607 13.17 8.11 -19.81
C ALA A 607 13.16 6.58 -19.96
N ASN A 608 14.14 6.01 -20.68
CA ASN A 608 14.22 4.56 -20.93
C ASN A 608 15.08 3.82 -19.91
N GLY A 609 16.15 4.47 -19.41
CA GLY A 609 17.08 3.87 -18.47
C GLY A 609 16.71 4.10 -17.00
N GLY A 610 15.78 5.01 -16.71
CA GLY A 610 15.40 5.40 -15.36
C GLY A 610 16.23 6.58 -14.84
N GLU A 611 15.81 7.10 -13.68
CA GLU A 611 16.42 8.26 -13.04
C GLU A 611 17.69 7.88 -12.27
N LEU A 612 18.70 8.75 -12.27
CA LEU A 612 19.82 8.63 -11.33
C LEU A 612 19.34 9.05 -9.94
N THR A 613 19.52 8.17 -8.95
CA THR A 613 19.00 8.38 -7.61
C THR A 613 20.12 8.47 -6.59
N ILE A 614 20.01 9.40 -5.64
CA ILE A 614 20.78 9.40 -4.39
C ILE A 614 19.82 9.41 -3.21
N ARG A 615 19.97 8.43 -2.29
CA ARG A 615 19.01 8.18 -1.21
C ARG A 615 19.65 7.84 0.14
N GLY A 616 18.95 8.06 1.24
CA GLY A 616 19.44 7.84 2.61
C GLY A 616 18.52 7.04 3.55
N ASP A 617 17.48 6.39 3.03
CA ASP A 617 16.43 5.73 3.83
C ASP A 617 16.63 4.22 4.06
N ASP A 618 17.47 3.53 3.30
CA ASP A 618 17.48 2.06 3.24
C ASP A 618 18.83 1.40 3.59
N TYR A 619 19.89 2.19 3.82
CA TYR A 619 21.22 1.69 4.19
C TYR A 619 21.66 2.19 5.57
N GLY A 620 22.10 1.28 6.43
CA GLY A 620 22.53 1.59 7.80
C GLY A 620 21.41 1.86 8.80
N THR A 621 21.78 2.35 9.98
CA THR A 621 20.85 2.72 11.06
C THR A 621 21.19 4.10 11.63
N GLY A 622 20.22 4.78 12.24
CA GLY A 622 20.44 6.11 12.83
C GLY A 622 19.68 7.23 12.12
N ALA A 623 20.15 8.46 12.29
CA ALA A 623 19.56 9.65 11.68
C ALA A 623 19.77 9.67 10.15
N LYS A 624 19.04 10.55 9.46
CA LYS A 624 19.26 10.82 8.03
C LYS A 624 20.75 11.14 7.79
N PRO A 625 21.39 10.57 6.76
CA PRO A 625 22.75 10.94 6.40
C PRO A 625 22.83 12.45 6.12
N MET A 626 23.93 13.09 6.51
CA MET A 626 24.07 14.54 6.43
C MET A 626 25.28 14.96 5.60
N ILE A 627 25.04 15.86 4.65
CA ILE A 627 26.09 16.58 3.93
C ILE A 627 26.16 17.98 4.53
N ARG A 628 27.25 18.27 5.24
CA ARG A 628 27.44 19.54 5.93
C ARG A 628 28.52 20.36 5.26
N ARG A 629 28.23 21.65 5.04
CA ARG A 629 29.26 22.61 4.62
C ARG A 629 30.07 23.07 5.83
N THR A 630 31.39 22.95 5.75
CA THR A 630 32.30 23.44 6.81
C THR A 630 33.14 24.65 6.41
N GLY A 631 33.23 24.96 5.11
CA GLY A 631 34.10 26.02 4.58
C GLY A 631 33.60 26.75 3.31
N GLY A 632 34.40 27.69 2.80
CA GLY A 632 34.09 28.54 1.64
C GLY A 632 33.25 29.81 1.95
N ILE A 633 33.32 30.79 1.03
CA ILE A 633 32.46 31.99 1.01
C ILE A 633 31.49 31.87 -0.17
N ASN A 634 30.21 32.22 0.05
CA ASN A 634 29.17 32.41 -0.96
C ASN A 634 29.08 31.31 -2.04
N ASN A 635 28.25 30.27 -1.90
CA ASN A 635 27.66 29.47 -3.01
C ASN A 635 26.83 28.28 -2.49
N GLY A 636 26.04 27.62 -3.36
CA GLY A 636 25.18 26.48 -2.99
C GLY A 636 25.90 25.17 -2.61
N LEU A 637 25.14 24.15 -2.20
CA LEU A 637 25.62 22.77 -1.97
C LEU A 637 25.55 21.96 -3.27
N ILE A 638 24.39 21.95 -3.92
CA ILE A 638 24.11 21.16 -5.12
C ILE A 638 23.49 22.05 -6.20
N VAL A 639 23.99 21.94 -7.43
CA VAL A 639 23.42 22.57 -8.62
C VAL A 639 23.20 21.52 -9.70
N VAL A 640 21.96 21.35 -10.13
CA VAL A 640 21.50 20.34 -11.07
C VAL A 640 21.30 20.96 -12.44
N LYS A 641 22.01 20.43 -13.43
CA LYS A 641 22.01 20.86 -14.83
C LYS A 641 21.62 19.74 -15.81
N ALA A 642 21.03 18.65 -15.32
CA ALA A 642 20.59 17.49 -16.09
C ALA A 642 19.16 17.08 -15.68
N SER A 643 18.52 16.23 -16.49
CA SER A 643 17.16 15.69 -16.27
C SER A 643 17.21 14.31 -15.60
N TYR A 644 16.05 13.79 -15.15
CA TYR A 644 15.91 12.42 -14.61
C TYR A 644 16.84 12.15 -13.41
N ILE A 645 16.68 12.96 -12.36
CA ILE A 645 17.47 12.86 -11.13
C ILE A 645 16.54 12.88 -9.92
N THR A 646 16.79 11.98 -8.98
CA THR A 646 16.07 11.90 -7.71
C THR A 646 17.01 12.05 -6.52
N PHE A 647 16.72 13.02 -5.65
CA PHE A 647 17.33 13.17 -4.33
C PHE A 647 16.31 12.79 -3.27
N ARG A 648 16.65 11.90 -2.34
CA ARG A 648 15.71 11.56 -1.26
C ARG A 648 16.32 11.18 0.09
N ASP A 649 15.62 11.49 1.17
CA ASP A 649 15.90 10.93 2.51
C ASP A 649 17.27 11.24 3.13
N PHE A 650 17.90 12.36 2.79
CA PHE A 650 19.13 12.84 3.45
C PHE A 650 19.03 14.31 3.88
N ALA A 651 20.01 14.79 4.62
CA ALA A 651 20.08 16.15 5.13
C ALA A 651 21.19 16.96 4.45
N LEU A 652 20.90 18.23 4.21
CA LEU A 652 21.81 19.27 3.76
C LEU A 652 21.93 20.32 4.86
N ASP A 653 23.13 20.55 5.34
CA ASP A 653 23.42 21.52 6.39
C ASP A 653 24.37 22.60 5.85
N GLY A 654 23.89 23.84 5.76
CA GLY A 654 24.66 24.98 5.25
C GLY A 654 25.75 25.48 6.21
N GLY A 655 25.78 25.00 7.46
CA GLY A 655 26.75 25.40 8.47
C GLY A 655 26.70 26.89 8.83
N ASP A 656 25.51 27.50 8.79
CA ASP A 656 25.23 28.94 9.01
C ASP A 656 25.93 29.89 8.03
N ARG A 657 26.36 29.37 6.88
CA ARG A 657 27.02 30.14 5.83
C ARG A 657 26.03 30.52 4.73
N VAL A 658 26.39 31.56 3.98
CA VAL A 658 25.72 31.97 2.74
C VAL A 658 25.74 30.81 1.75
N THR A 659 24.72 29.96 1.79
CA THR A 659 24.73 28.68 1.09
C THR A 659 23.31 28.28 0.71
N MET A 660 23.08 28.17 -0.60
CA MET A 660 21.87 27.58 -1.14
C MET A 660 21.88 26.05 -0.94
N GLY A 661 20.74 25.42 -0.68
CA GLY A 661 20.62 23.97 -0.61
C GLY A 661 20.76 23.32 -2.00
N VAL A 662 19.64 23.18 -2.71
CA VAL A 662 19.59 22.59 -4.05
C VAL A 662 19.12 23.62 -5.07
N ALA A 663 19.88 23.79 -6.15
CA ALA A 663 19.46 24.58 -7.32
C ALA A 663 19.24 23.68 -8.52
N VAL A 664 18.23 23.94 -9.33
CA VAL A 664 17.97 23.28 -10.60
C VAL A 664 17.94 24.34 -11.69
N GLY A 665 18.86 24.24 -12.65
CA GLY A 665 18.85 25.01 -13.91
C GLY A 665 19.72 26.28 -14.02
N ASP A 666 20.64 26.51 -13.08
CA ASP A 666 21.58 27.65 -13.16
C ASP A 666 22.42 27.65 -14.46
N ASP A 667 22.38 28.76 -15.22
CA ASP A 667 23.08 28.96 -16.51
C ASP A 667 23.12 27.73 -17.43
N ILE A 668 21.94 27.15 -17.68
CA ILE A 668 21.81 25.97 -18.54
C ILE A 668 21.65 26.34 -20.01
N THR A 669 22.14 25.47 -20.89
CA THR A 669 21.92 25.54 -22.34
C THR A 669 20.77 24.63 -22.82
N ASN A 670 20.23 23.78 -21.94
CA ASN A 670 19.24 22.75 -22.28
C ASN A 670 18.02 22.86 -21.36
N ASN A 671 16.88 22.29 -21.79
CA ASN A 671 15.73 22.06 -20.91
C ASN A 671 16.06 21.01 -19.84
N ILE A 672 15.47 21.17 -18.66
CA ILE A 672 15.56 20.19 -17.56
C ILE A 672 14.16 19.67 -17.25
N SER A 673 14.05 18.37 -17.01
CA SER A 673 12.80 17.76 -16.57
C SER A 673 13.00 16.57 -15.64
N HIS A 674 11.92 16.10 -15.01
CA HIS A 674 11.92 14.88 -14.20
C HIS A 674 12.94 14.94 -13.06
N ILE A 675 12.88 16.02 -12.27
CA ILE A 675 13.68 16.16 -11.05
C ILE A 675 12.79 15.91 -9.85
N SER A 676 13.17 14.97 -9.01
CA SER A 676 12.48 14.71 -7.74
C SER A 676 13.37 15.07 -6.56
N ILE A 677 12.86 15.89 -5.65
CA ILE A 677 13.52 16.25 -4.38
C ILE A 677 12.55 15.88 -3.26
N LEU A 678 12.84 14.75 -2.59
CA LEU A 678 11.87 14.06 -1.73
C LEU A 678 12.40 13.91 -0.31
N ASN A 679 11.63 14.34 0.69
CA ASN A 679 11.95 14.12 2.11
C ASN A 679 13.37 14.56 2.51
N LEU A 680 13.90 15.65 1.94
CA LEU A 680 15.17 16.23 2.38
C LEU A 680 14.98 17.07 3.64
N SER A 681 16.04 17.17 4.46
CA SER A 681 16.12 18.16 5.54
C SER A 681 17.20 19.17 5.19
N ILE A 682 16.83 20.41 4.90
CA ILE A 682 17.74 21.47 4.47
C ILE A 682 17.73 22.58 5.51
N THR A 683 18.83 22.75 6.24
CA THR A 683 18.88 23.65 7.40
C THR A 683 20.17 24.47 7.45
N ASN A 684 20.20 25.48 8.33
CA ASN A 684 21.36 26.33 8.60
C ASN A 684 21.93 27.01 7.35
N LEU A 685 21.04 27.48 6.47
CA LEU A 685 21.40 28.20 5.24
C LEU A 685 21.62 29.70 5.53
N GLY A 686 22.47 29.98 6.53
CA GLY A 686 22.65 31.32 7.10
C GLY A 686 23.32 32.35 6.17
N GLY A 687 23.67 33.50 6.76
CA GLY A 687 24.47 34.54 6.09
C GLY A 687 23.69 35.75 5.55
N SER A 688 24.39 36.69 4.92
CA SER A 688 23.88 38.03 4.58
C SER A 688 23.72 38.31 3.08
N SER A 689 23.59 37.29 2.23
CA SER A 689 23.39 37.49 0.79
C SER A 689 21.92 37.35 0.40
N GLY A 690 21.52 38.05 -0.67
CA GLY A 690 20.14 38.08 -1.15
C GLY A 690 19.70 36.89 -1.99
N HIS A 691 20.50 35.81 -2.06
CA HIS A 691 20.23 34.67 -2.95
C HIS A 691 20.33 33.30 -2.26
N VAL A 692 20.22 33.26 -0.94
CA VAL A 692 20.31 32.00 -0.20
C VAL A 692 18.95 31.32 -0.15
N ASN A 693 18.79 30.30 -1.00
CA ASN A 693 17.56 29.53 -1.12
C ASN A 693 17.70 28.12 -0.53
N GLY A 694 16.65 27.55 0.04
CA GLY A 694 16.60 26.11 0.35
C GLY A 694 16.61 25.26 -0.91
N ILE A 695 15.54 25.36 -1.69
CA ILE A 695 15.41 24.71 -3.00
C ILE A 695 15.06 25.77 -4.03
N TRP A 696 15.78 25.83 -5.15
CA TRP A 696 15.57 26.82 -6.20
C TRP A 696 15.45 26.17 -7.58
N LEU A 697 14.31 26.33 -8.25
CA LEU A 697 14.17 26.07 -9.69
C LEU A 697 14.35 27.39 -10.45
N THR A 698 15.37 27.48 -11.32
CA THR A 698 15.69 28.69 -12.09
C THR A 698 16.25 28.37 -13.46
N SER A 699 15.84 29.10 -14.50
CA SER A 699 16.42 29.01 -15.84
C SER A 699 16.67 30.41 -16.42
N PHE A 700 17.92 30.73 -16.75
CA PHE A 700 18.33 32.07 -17.18
C PHE A 700 18.33 32.31 -18.71
N ASN A 701 18.12 31.27 -19.53
CA ASN A 701 18.35 31.31 -20.98
C ASN A 701 17.12 30.89 -21.82
N SER A 702 15.90 31.21 -21.37
CA SER A 702 14.63 30.75 -22.00
C SER A 702 14.41 29.24 -22.02
N ASN A 703 15.28 28.46 -21.36
CA ASN A 703 15.10 27.01 -21.23
C ASN A 703 13.95 26.71 -20.27
N THR A 704 13.26 25.60 -20.53
CA THR A 704 12.14 25.14 -19.72
C THR A 704 12.63 24.21 -18.62
N ILE A 705 12.10 24.39 -17.41
CA ILE A 705 12.16 23.38 -16.34
C ILE A 705 10.76 22.80 -16.18
N SER A 706 10.61 21.49 -16.35
CA SER A 706 9.31 20.84 -16.27
C SER A 706 9.26 19.55 -15.47
N ASP A 707 8.05 19.14 -15.10
CA ASP A 707 7.78 17.79 -14.58
C ASP A 707 8.65 17.47 -13.34
N CYS A 708 8.92 18.48 -12.51
CA CYS A 708 9.66 18.32 -11.26
C CYS A 708 8.72 18.11 -10.07
N LEU A 709 9.12 17.26 -9.13
CA LEU A 709 8.40 16.97 -7.89
C LEU A 709 9.24 17.36 -6.67
N ILE A 710 8.77 18.32 -5.89
CA ILE A 710 9.41 18.78 -4.66
C ILE A 710 8.46 18.44 -3.52
N GLU A 711 8.75 17.34 -2.82
CA GLU A 711 7.81 16.74 -1.87
C GLU A 711 8.41 16.42 -0.50
N GLY A 712 7.66 16.71 0.56
CA GLY A 712 7.97 16.20 1.90
C GLY A 712 9.23 16.84 2.53
N ASN A 713 9.74 17.92 1.96
CA ASN A 713 11.00 18.51 2.41
C ASN A 713 10.80 19.38 3.65
N TYR A 714 11.76 19.33 4.57
CA TYR A 714 11.88 20.25 5.68
C TYR A 714 12.96 21.28 5.36
N VAL A 715 12.58 22.55 5.22
CA VAL A 715 13.51 23.65 4.92
C VAL A 715 13.47 24.67 6.05
N ALA A 716 14.63 24.99 6.64
CA ALA A 716 14.71 25.97 7.71
C ALA A 716 15.97 26.84 7.67
N ASP A 717 15.90 27.96 8.39
CA ASP A 717 17.02 28.87 8.66
C ASP A 717 17.72 29.40 7.38
N TYR A 718 16.92 29.88 6.43
CA TYR A 718 17.37 30.46 5.17
C TYR A 718 17.38 31.99 5.20
N SER A 719 18.30 32.63 4.46
CA SER A 719 18.42 34.09 4.46
C SER A 719 17.64 34.83 3.37
N ALA A 720 17.25 34.18 2.27
CA ALA A 720 16.38 34.75 1.23
C ALA A 720 15.05 33.98 1.14
N HIS A 721 15.00 32.84 0.44
CA HIS A 721 13.77 32.05 0.30
C HIS A 721 13.92 30.61 0.76
N GLY A 722 12.86 30.00 1.30
CA GLY A 722 12.89 28.58 1.64
C GLY A 722 12.82 27.74 0.36
N LEU A 723 11.71 27.88 -0.34
CA LEU A 723 11.45 27.30 -1.65
C LEU A 723 11.37 28.43 -2.66
N ASN A 724 11.98 28.24 -3.83
CA ASN A 724 12.06 29.27 -4.83
C ASN A 724 11.73 28.69 -6.22
N HIS A 725 10.58 29.08 -6.75
CA HIS A 725 10.12 28.75 -8.09
C HIS A 725 10.25 30.02 -8.96
N TYR A 726 11.48 30.45 -9.22
CA TYR A 726 11.79 31.72 -9.88
C TYR A 726 12.69 31.51 -11.08
N SER A 727 12.22 31.88 -12.27
CA SER A 727 12.96 31.62 -13.51
C SER A 727 12.75 32.66 -14.62
N PRO A 728 13.82 33.17 -15.25
CA PRO A 728 13.79 33.82 -16.57
C PRO A 728 13.41 32.93 -17.79
N GLY A 729 13.14 31.65 -17.60
CA GLY A 729 12.50 30.77 -18.58
C GLY A 729 11.21 30.13 -18.05
N PRO A 730 10.45 29.41 -18.90
CA PRO A 730 9.20 28.75 -18.50
C PRO A 730 9.43 27.67 -17.43
N LEU A 731 8.53 27.60 -16.45
CA LEU A 731 8.42 26.52 -15.48
C LEU A 731 7.07 25.84 -15.66
N SER A 732 7.02 24.57 -16.07
CA SER A 732 5.76 23.90 -16.40
C SER A 732 5.58 22.56 -15.70
N ASN A 733 4.36 22.22 -15.28
CA ASN A 733 4.04 20.94 -14.63
C ASN A 733 4.89 20.63 -13.39
N ASN A 734 5.35 21.63 -12.65
CA ASN A 734 6.12 21.40 -11.43
C ASN A 734 5.18 21.33 -10.22
N VAL A 735 5.40 20.36 -9.34
CA VAL A 735 4.58 20.13 -8.15
C VAL A 735 5.42 20.35 -6.90
N TRP A 736 4.95 21.23 -6.02
CA TRP A 736 5.50 21.48 -4.70
C TRP A 736 4.48 21.05 -3.66
N ARG A 737 4.71 19.93 -2.97
CA ARG A 737 3.74 19.42 -2.01
C ARG A 737 4.29 18.90 -0.70
N ASN A 738 3.47 18.92 0.35
CA ASN A 738 3.83 18.36 1.66
C ASN A 738 5.14 18.92 2.24
N ASN A 739 5.59 20.11 1.83
CA ASN A 739 6.83 20.69 2.33
C ASN A 739 6.55 21.50 3.61
N ILE A 740 7.49 21.46 4.54
CA ILE A 740 7.49 22.25 5.76
C ILE A 740 8.62 23.26 5.67
N VAL A 741 8.27 24.54 5.61
CA VAL A 741 9.23 25.63 5.50
C VAL A 741 9.10 26.53 6.72
N LYS A 742 10.20 26.71 7.45
CA LYS A 742 10.22 27.52 8.67
C LYS A 742 11.40 28.47 8.68
N ASN A 743 11.14 29.76 8.73
CA ASN A 743 12.19 30.73 8.99
C ASN A 743 12.17 31.24 10.42
N THR A 744 13.11 30.76 11.23
CA THR A 744 13.41 31.32 12.55
C THR A 744 14.55 32.34 12.52
N TYR A 745 15.19 32.55 11.36
CA TYR A 745 16.35 33.42 11.25
C TYR A 745 15.98 34.90 11.31
N THR A 746 16.17 35.53 12.47
CA THR A 746 15.93 36.96 12.69
C THR A 746 17.15 37.84 12.36
N GLY A 747 18.27 37.26 11.94
CA GLY A 747 19.59 37.92 11.84
C GLY A 747 19.93 38.57 10.48
N GLY A 748 19.05 38.50 9.49
CA GLY A 748 19.33 38.92 8.11
C GLY A 748 19.11 40.42 7.85
N ARG A 749 20.18 41.12 7.44
CA ARG A 749 20.22 42.59 7.25
C ARG A 749 19.71 43.07 5.88
N LEU A 750 19.22 42.20 5.01
CA LEU A 750 18.66 42.59 3.71
C LEU A 750 17.13 42.54 3.78
N PRO A 751 16.46 43.66 4.04
CA PRO A 751 15.01 43.70 4.25
C PRO A 751 14.19 43.59 2.97
N TYR A 752 14.80 43.22 1.83
CA TYR A 752 14.19 43.51 0.53
C TYR A 752 13.59 42.31 -0.21
N ALA A 753 13.94 41.05 0.08
CA ALA A 753 13.10 39.95 -0.41
C ALA A 753 13.22 38.58 0.27
N ASN A 754 12.34 38.27 1.23
CA ASN A 754 12.33 36.97 1.91
C ASN A 754 10.93 36.35 1.99
N SER A 755 10.81 35.08 1.60
CA SER A 755 9.57 34.31 1.72
C SER A 755 9.81 32.82 1.94
N ALA A 756 8.86 32.12 2.54
CA ALA A 756 8.92 30.65 2.63
C ALA A 756 8.82 29.98 1.26
N LEU A 757 7.99 30.53 0.38
CA LEU A 757 7.91 30.10 -1.01
C LEU A 757 7.84 31.33 -1.91
N GLN A 758 8.70 31.40 -2.92
CA GLN A 758 8.64 32.40 -3.98
C GLN A 758 8.14 31.75 -5.27
N ILE A 759 7.18 32.38 -5.95
CA ILE A 759 6.59 31.89 -7.20
C ILE A 759 6.69 32.98 -8.27
N CYS A 760 7.43 32.72 -9.33
CA CYS A 760 7.24 33.42 -10.59
C CYS A 760 6.14 32.73 -11.37
N ASN A 761 5.13 33.51 -11.76
CA ASN A 761 4.07 33.06 -12.66
C ASN A 761 4.58 33.00 -14.09
N GLY A 762 5.51 32.07 -14.34
CA GLY A 762 6.01 31.75 -15.66
C GLY A 762 5.89 30.25 -15.94
N GLY A 763 5.00 29.91 -16.86
CA GLY A 763 4.72 28.57 -17.37
C GLY A 763 3.40 27.97 -16.85
N SER A 764 3.08 26.76 -17.29
CA SER A 764 1.73 26.20 -17.15
C SER A 764 1.68 24.95 -16.29
N GLY A 765 0.63 24.82 -15.48
CA GLY A 765 0.34 23.57 -14.77
C GLY A 765 1.15 23.35 -13.50
N ASN A 766 1.76 24.40 -12.93
CA ASN A 766 2.44 24.26 -11.64
C ASN A 766 1.43 24.21 -10.50
N ILE A 767 1.70 23.34 -9.52
CA ILE A 767 0.83 23.09 -8.37
C ILE A 767 1.64 23.27 -7.09
N PHE A 768 1.10 24.03 -6.14
CA PHE A 768 1.66 24.26 -4.83
C PHE A 768 0.61 23.86 -3.79
N GLU A 769 0.79 22.70 -3.14
CA GLU A 769 -0.25 22.11 -2.30
C GLU A 769 0.23 21.49 -0.99
N TYR A 770 -0.62 21.48 0.05
CA TYR A 770 -0.30 20.83 1.33
C TYR A 770 1.02 21.27 1.97
N ASN A 771 1.48 22.49 1.65
CA ASN A 771 2.70 23.02 2.26
C ASN A 771 2.36 23.74 3.57
N TYR A 772 3.19 23.54 4.58
CA TYR A 772 3.19 24.34 5.80
C TYR A 772 4.27 25.41 5.66
N LEU A 773 3.86 26.67 5.55
CA LEU A 773 4.74 27.79 5.30
C LEU A 773 4.68 28.76 6.47
N GLU A 774 5.80 28.93 7.15
CA GLU A 774 5.99 29.85 8.26
C GLU A 774 7.24 30.71 8.03
N ASP A 775 7.05 32.00 7.77
CA ASP A 775 8.16 32.94 7.58
C ASP A 775 8.09 34.10 8.58
N ARG A 776 8.88 34.03 9.65
CA ARG A 776 8.89 35.09 10.69
C ARG A 776 9.69 36.34 10.29
N THR A 777 10.15 36.43 9.04
CA THR A 777 10.80 37.65 8.54
C THR A 777 9.76 38.73 8.23
N ALA A 778 10.14 39.99 8.37
CA ALA A 778 9.19 41.10 8.45
C ALA A 778 8.64 41.61 7.11
N ASN A 779 9.07 41.08 5.95
CA ASN A 779 9.01 41.87 4.71
C ASN A 779 8.02 41.38 3.63
N GLN A 780 7.94 40.09 3.26
CA GLN A 780 7.22 39.70 2.03
C GLN A 780 6.26 38.50 2.12
N GLY A 781 6.24 37.79 3.25
CA GLY A 781 5.17 36.84 3.57
C GLY A 781 5.55 35.38 3.43
N CYS A 782 4.59 34.48 3.67
CA CYS A 782 4.81 33.04 3.47
C CYS A 782 4.99 32.69 1.99
N ILE A 783 4.07 33.13 1.12
CA ILE A 783 4.22 33.04 -0.33
C ILE A 783 4.40 34.44 -0.89
N GLN A 784 5.45 34.64 -1.67
CA GLN A 784 5.59 35.80 -2.50
C GLN A 784 5.43 35.39 -3.96
N THR A 785 4.62 36.12 -4.71
CA THR A 785 4.43 35.85 -6.13
C THR A 785 4.80 37.06 -6.99
N PHE A 786 5.36 36.78 -8.18
CA PHE A 786 5.71 37.76 -9.20
C PHE A 786 5.11 37.36 -10.54
N CYS A 787 4.71 38.34 -11.35
CA CYS A 787 4.43 38.12 -12.77
C CYS A 787 5.76 37.98 -13.54
N LYS A 788 5.83 37.18 -14.62
CA LYS A 788 7.09 37.15 -15.41
C LYS A 788 7.01 37.04 -16.93
N TYR A 789 5.87 36.75 -17.57
CA TYR A 789 5.80 36.79 -19.05
C TYR A 789 4.47 37.34 -19.56
N ALA A 790 4.53 38.08 -20.67
CA ALA A 790 3.35 38.54 -21.38
C ALA A 790 2.62 37.41 -22.12
N ASP A 791 3.40 36.45 -22.64
CA ASP A 791 2.90 35.34 -23.47
C ASP A 791 2.47 34.11 -22.67
N ASP A 792 2.70 34.11 -21.35
CA ASP A 792 2.28 32.99 -20.51
C ASP A 792 0.76 32.93 -20.44
N THR A 793 0.19 31.77 -20.69
CA THR A 793 -1.25 31.50 -20.60
C THR A 793 -1.56 30.43 -19.56
N GLY A 794 -0.52 29.89 -18.92
CA GLY A 794 -0.61 28.92 -17.86
C GLY A 794 -1.24 29.50 -16.61
N THR A 795 -2.12 28.72 -15.98
CA THR A 795 -2.65 29.03 -14.64
C THR A 795 -1.89 28.19 -13.61
N ASN A 796 -1.33 28.85 -12.60
CA ASN A 796 -0.74 28.19 -11.45
C ASN A 796 -1.83 27.89 -10.41
N THR A 797 -1.71 26.76 -9.71
CA THR A 797 -2.66 26.35 -8.67
C THR A 797 -1.98 26.36 -7.31
N ILE A 798 -2.52 27.14 -6.37
CA ILE A 798 -2.10 27.22 -4.97
C ILE A 798 -3.26 26.72 -4.12
N ARG A 799 -3.14 25.52 -3.54
CA ARG A 799 -4.28 24.91 -2.82
C ARG A 799 -3.90 24.19 -1.55
N HIS A 800 -4.80 24.15 -0.57
CA HIS A 800 -4.62 23.28 0.60
C HIS A 800 -3.33 23.56 1.40
N ASN A 801 -2.79 24.78 1.32
CA ASN A 801 -1.60 25.18 2.10
C ASN A 801 -2.00 25.80 3.43
N ILE A 802 -1.10 25.71 4.41
CA ILE A 802 -1.18 26.43 5.68
C ILE A 802 -0.13 27.54 5.66
N LEU A 803 -0.59 28.79 5.68
CA LEU A 803 0.24 29.99 5.67
C LEU A 803 0.11 30.69 7.01
N ALA A 804 1.05 30.41 7.91
CA ALA A 804 0.90 30.74 9.32
C ALA A 804 2.06 31.57 9.88
N ASN A 805 1.73 32.46 10.82
CA ASN A 805 2.69 33.18 11.65
C ASN A 805 3.75 33.96 10.85
N SER A 806 3.40 34.46 9.66
CA SER A 806 4.34 35.29 8.92
C SER A 806 4.61 36.60 9.64
N GLY A 807 5.85 37.08 9.61
CA GLY A 807 6.18 38.46 9.97
C GLY A 807 5.66 39.50 8.97
N ALA A 808 5.08 39.05 7.84
CA ALA A 808 4.41 39.87 6.84
C ALA A 808 3.08 39.22 6.39
N PHE A 809 2.86 39.05 5.08
CA PHE A 809 1.61 38.53 4.51
C PHE A 809 1.54 37.00 4.54
N GLY A 810 0.35 36.42 4.41
CA GLY A 810 0.25 35.00 4.04
C GLY A 810 0.72 34.79 2.59
N ILE A 811 -0.01 35.36 1.63
CA ILE A 811 0.40 35.51 0.23
C ILE A 811 0.52 37.00 -0.10
N LEU A 812 1.63 37.41 -0.72
CA LEU A 812 1.79 38.72 -1.34
C LEU A 812 1.94 38.56 -2.86
N TYR A 813 0.99 39.12 -3.61
CA TYR A 813 1.13 39.36 -5.04
C TYR A 813 1.72 40.74 -5.25
N THR A 814 2.98 40.77 -5.69
CA THR A 814 3.69 42.02 -5.98
C THR A 814 4.36 41.95 -7.36
N TYR A 815 4.55 43.11 -7.97
CA TYR A 815 5.25 43.25 -9.24
C TYR A 815 6.68 43.76 -9.02
N ASP A 816 7.63 43.28 -9.82
CA ASP A 816 8.99 43.83 -9.87
C ASP A 816 9.07 44.94 -10.92
N ALA A 817 9.37 46.17 -10.50
CA ALA A 817 9.12 47.46 -11.17
C ALA A 817 9.84 47.70 -12.52
N GLU A 818 10.43 46.68 -13.15
CA GLU A 818 11.17 46.83 -14.40
C GLU A 818 10.22 47.01 -15.61
N ARG A 819 9.89 48.29 -15.86
CA ARG A 819 9.50 49.01 -17.09
C ARG A 819 8.74 48.25 -18.20
N ASN A 820 7.49 48.65 -18.41
CA ASN A 820 6.67 48.59 -19.64
C ASN A 820 6.29 47.23 -20.25
N THR A 821 6.57 46.10 -19.60
CA THR A 821 6.18 44.79 -20.14
C THR A 821 4.78 44.40 -19.64
N PRO A 822 3.83 43.97 -20.51
CA PRO A 822 2.48 43.61 -20.09
C PRO A 822 2.48 42.23 -19.42
N TRP A 823 2.96 42.15 -18.18
CA TRP A 823 2.90 40.90 -17.42
C TRP A 823 1.52 40.70 -16.80
N LYS A 824 1.07 39.45 -16.72
CA LYS A 824 -0.18 39.08 -16.06
C LYS A 824 0.04 37.94 -15.08
N ILE A 825 -0.86 37.82 -14.12
CA ILE A 825 -0.90 36.70 -13.16
C ILE A 825 -2.13 35.87 -13.46
N LEU A 826 -1.98 34.56 -13.54
CA LEU A 826 -3.08 33.62 -13.66
C LEU A 826 -2.94 32.59 -12.53
N CYS A 827 -3.77 32.73 -11.49
CA CYS A 827 -3.71 31.84 -10.34
C CYS A 827 -5.10 31.40 -9.87
N ASP A 828 -5.20 30.11 -9.55
CA ASP A 828 -6.27 29.55 -8.75
C ASP A 828 -5.77 29.33 -7.32
N ILE A 829 -6.43 29.94 -6.35
CA ILE A 829 -6.09 29.95 -4.92
C ILE A 829 -7.27 29.38 -4.16
N TYR A 830 -7.18 28.13 -3.67
CA TYR A 830 -8.32 27.54 -2.99
C TYR A 830 -8.02 26.54 -1.88
N GLY A 831 -8.93 26.42 -0.92
CA GLY A 831 -8.76 25.47 0.17
C GLY A 831 -7.58 25.79 1.08
N ASN A 832 -7.01 27.00 1.02
CA ASN A 832 -5.85 27.38 1.84
C ASN A 832 -6.31 27.98 3.17
N MET A 833 -5.44 27.84 4.18
CA MET A 833 -5.60 28.47 5.48
C MET A 833 -4.57 29.57 5.71
N PHE A 834 -5.04 30.75 6.07
CA PHE A 834 -4.22 31.91 6.39
C PHE A 834 -4.40 32.29 7.84
N TYR A 835 -3.33 32.15 8.63
CA TYR A 835 -3.45 32.20 10.09
C TYR A 835 -2.39 33.09 10.74
N ASN A 836 -2.82 34.06 11.55
CA ASN A 836 -1.93 34.79 12.46
C ASN A 836 -0.74 35.47 11.77
N ASN A 837 -0.90 35.91 10.53
CA ASN A 837 0.14 36.67 9.83
C ASN A 837 0.17 38.11 10.38
N ALA A 838 1.36 38.72 10.47
CA ALA A 838 1.51 40.08 11.01
C ALA A 838 0.93 41.15 10.08
N LYS A 839 0.79 40.83 8.78
CA LYS A 839 0.02 41.57 7.78
C LYS A 839 -1.17 40.75 7.27
N ALA A 840 -1.78 41.14 6.14
CA ALA A 840 -2.95 40.45 5.60
C ALA A 840 -2.63 39.01 5.19
N GLY A 841 -3.63 38.12 5.30
CA GLY A 841 -3.53 36.76 4.80
C GLY A 841 -3.30 36.74 3.29
N LEU A 842 -4.05 37.54 2.53
CA LEU A 842 -3.84 37.72 1.09
C LEU A 842 -3.72 39.21 0.75
N GLY A 843 -2.56 39.61 0.22
CA GLY A 843 -2.30 40.96 -0.31
C GLY A 843 -2.14 40.94 -1.83
N ILE A 844 -2.96 41.71 -2.55
CA ILE A 844 -2.89 41.89 -4.00
C ILE A 844 -2.43 43.32 -4.31
N HIS A 845 -1.13 43.48 -4.55
CA HIS A 845 -0.43 44.76 -4.68
C HIS A 845 0.31 44.87 -6.04
N PRO A 846 -0.39 44.91 -7.18
CA PRO A 846 0.25 45.16 -8.46
C PRO A 846 0.73 46.62 -8.53
N TYR A 847 2.02 46.86 -8.31
CA TYR A 847 2.65 48.19 -8.32
C TYR A 847 2.70 48.88 -9.71
N ASN A 848 1.92 48.44 -10.70
CA ASN A 848 2.01 48.96 -12.08
C ASN A 848 0.68 48.95 -12.85
N TRP A 849 0.43 50.01 -13.63
CA TRP A 849 -0.77 50.22 -14.46
C TRP A 849 -0.89 49.28 -15.69
N TYR A 850 0.10 48.40 -15.94
CA TYR A 850 0.20 47.61 -17.18
C TYR A 850 -0.14 46.11 -17.03
N ALA A 851 -0.67 45.67 -15.89
CA ALA A 851 -0.95 44.24 -15.62
C ALA A 851 -2.24 43.72 -16.30
N THR A 852 -2.43 44.01 -17.59
CA THR A 852 -3.64 43.63 -18.34
C THR A 852 -3.81 42.12 -18.44
N GLY A 853 -4.99 41.62 -18.07
CA GLY A 853 -5.35 40.21 -18.20
C GLY A 853 -5.00 39.36 -16.99
N THR A 854 -4.62 39.98 -15.87
CA THR A 854 -4.45 39.28 -14.58
C THR A 854 -5.79 38.70 -14.13
N THR A 855 -5.81 37.40 -13.82
CA THR A 855 -6.98 36.67 -13.32
C THR A 855 -6.60 35.93 -12.04
N LEU A 856 -7.30 36.23 -10.95
CA LEU A 856 -7.15 35.58 -9.66
C LEU A 856 -8.47 34.97 -9.25
N ASN A 857 -8.46 33.66 -9.04
CA ASN A 857 -9.63 32.88 -8.66
C ASN A 857 -9.43 32.40 -7.22
N VAL A 858 -10.18 32.95 -6.28
CA VAL A 858 -9.99 32.75 -4.84
C VAL A 858 -11.23 32.07 -4.26
N TYR A 859 -11.11 30.78 -3.96
CA TYR A 859 -12.24 29.92 -3.58
C TYR A 859 -12.02 29.18 -2.28
N ASN A 860 -13.05 29.03 -1.44
CA ASN A 860 -12.99 28.09 -0.31
C ASN A 860 -11.74 28.29 0.58
N ASN A 861 -11.29 29.52 0.84
CA ASN A 861 -10.15 29.77 1.73
C ASN A 861 -10.65 30.24 3.10
N THR A 862 -9.87 29.98 4.16
CA THR A 862 -10.13 30.49 5.51
C THR A 862 -9.06 31.49 5.90
N PHE A 863 -9.45 32.73 6.13
CA PHE A 863 -8.60 33.79 6.68
C PHE A 863 -8.98 34.05 8.14
N TYR A 864 -8.03 33.85 9.04
CA TYR A 864 -8.26 33.93 10.47
C TYR A 864 -7.15 34.73 11.18
N ASN A 865 -7.55 35.80 11.86
CA ASN A 865 -6.70 36.58 12.76
C ASN A 865 -5.38 37.05 12.10
N ASN A 866 -5.44 37.51 10.86
CA ASN A 866 -4.30 38.15 10.23
C ASN A 866 -4.24 39.64 10.65
N TRP A 867 -3.08 40.29 10.48
CA TRP A 867 -2.76 41.64 10.95
C TRP A 867 -2.53 41.81 12.47
N THR A 868 -1.64 41.02 13.06
CA THR A 868 -1.41 41.07 14.52
C THR A 868 -0.49 42.18 15.02
N ASN A 869 0.20 42.93 14.15
CA ASN A 869 1.28 43.82 14.59
C ASN A 869 1.07 45.33 14.35
N GLY A 870 -0.06 45.77 13.76
CA GLY A 870 -0.50 47.18 13.71
C GLY A 870 0.48 48.22 13.13
N ALA A 871 1.61 47.80 12.53
CA ALA A 871 2.76 48.67 12.29
C ALA A 871 2.86 49.24 10.87
N ASP A 872 1.94 48.89 9.96
CA ASP A 872 1.92 49.45 8.61
C ASP A 872 0.80 50.50 8.49
N TRP A 873 1.02 51.52 7.64
CA TRP A 873 0.13 52.69 7.52
C TRP A 873 -1.15 52.40 6.74
N SER A 874 -1.41 51.12 6.47
CA SER A 874 -2.50 50.63 5.64
C SER A 874 -3.58 50.01 6.52
N TYR A 875 -4.85 50.25 6.19
CA TYR A 875 -6.03 49.70 6.87
C TYR A 875 -6.18 48.17 6.70
N SER A 876 -5.09 47.47 6.41
CA SER A 876 -5.07 46.10 5.94
C SER A 876 -5.72 45.14 6.93
N GLY A 877 -6.44 44.19 6.36
CA GLY A 877 -7.28 43.25 7.06
C GLY A 877 -6.84 41.81 6.97
N GLU A 878 -7.82 40.91 6.92
CA GLU A 878 -7.61 39.52 6.51
C GLU A 878 -7.19 39.41 5.03
N VAL A 879 -7.79 40.26 4.18
CA VAL A 879 -7.50 40.36 2.74
C VAL A 879 -7.38 41.82 2.32
N GLU A 880 -6.42 42.12 1.45
CA GLU A 880 -6.18 43.45 0.92
C GLU A 880 -5.98 43.44 -0.60
N MET A 881 -6.71 44.29 -1.30
CA MET A 881 -6.61 44.50 -2.75
C MET A 881 -6.30 45.98 -3.02
N ARG A 882 -5.05 46.33 -3.30
CA ARG A 882 -4.60 47.73 -3.37
C ARG A 882 -4.84 48.40 -4.72
N TYR A 883 -4.65 49.72 -4.72
CA TYR A 883 -4.54 50.53 -5.92
C TYR A 883 -3.46 49.97 -6.88
N GLY A 884 -3.77 50.00 -8.19
CA GLY A 884 -2.91 49.47 -9.25
C GLY A 884 -3.47 48.24 -9.95
N CYS A 885 -4.53 47.61 -9.41
CA CYS A 885 -5.25 46.46 -9.99
C CYS A 885 -6.05 46.79 -11.27
N THR A 886 -5.59 47.75 -12.09
CA THR A 886 -6.23 48.10 -13.35
C THR A 886 -6.27 46.87 -14.27
N ASN A 887 -7.45 46.52 -14.78
CA ASN A 887 -7.65 45.32 -15.64
C ASN A 887 -7.32 43.97 -14.97
N THR A 888 -7.40 43.90 -13.63
CA THR A 888 -7.33 42.64 -12.88
C THR A 888 -8.74 42.11 -12.64
N HIS A 889 -8.96 40.83 -12.97
CA HIS A 889 -10.19 40.11 -12.69
C HIS A 889 -9.98 39.23 -11.46
N ILE A 890 -10.73 39.51 -10.40
CA ILE A 890 -10.70 38.75 -9.15
C ILE A 890 -12.05 38.09 -8.98
N THR A 891 -12.08 36.76 -8.90
CA THR A 891 -13.24 35.99 -8.46
C THR A 891 -13.01 35.56 -7.02
N PHE A 892 -13.96 35.84 -6.13
CA PHE A 892 -13.81 35.64 -4.69
C PHE A 892 -15.07 34.99 -4.12
N ILE A 893 -15.08 33.65 -4.00
CA ILE A 893 -16.31 32.90 -3.65
C ILE A 893 -16.07 31.89 -2.53
N ASN A 894 -17.04 31.72 -1.63
CA ASN A 894 -17.01 30.74 -0.54
C ASN A 894 -15.81 30.88 0.43
N ASN A 895 -15.29 32.09 0.65
CA ASN A 895 -14.20 32.31 1.61
C ASN A 895 -14.75 32.68 2.99
N ILE A 896 -14.05 32.26 4.06
CA ILE A 896 -14.31 32.73 5.43
C ILE A 896 -13.30 33.84 5.75
N LEU A 897 -13.79 35.00 6.17
CA LEU A 897 -13.00 36.09 6.73
C LEU A 897 -13.41 36.28 8.18
N TYR A 898 -12.64 35.68 9.09
CA TYR A 898 -12.81 35.83 10.53
C TYR A 898 -11.82 36.87 11.04
N HIS A 899 -12.30 38.08 11.32
CA HIS A 899 -11.46 39.18 11.77
C HIS A 899 -11.46 39.34 13.29
N ARG A 900 -10.25 39.44 13.87
CA ARG A 900 -10.03 39.84 15.27
C ARG A 900 -9.60 41.30 15.36
N TYR A 901 -10.06 41.98 16.39
CA TYR A 901 -9.87 43.42 16.54
C TYR A 901 -8.41 43.78 16.81
N HIS A 902 -7.77 44.44 15.85
CA HIS A 902 -6.44 45.06 16.01
C HIS A 902 -6.46 46.54 15.62
N GLY A 903 -7.26 47.35 16.32
CA GLY A 903 -7.31 48.80 16.10
C GLY A 903 -8.27 49.22 14.97
N SER A 904 -7.75 49.68 13.82
CA SER A 904 -8.57 50.18 12.70
C SER A 904 -8.65 49.22 11.50
N THR A 905 -8.26 47.96 11.71
CA THR A 905 -8.30 46.92 10.67
C THR A 905 -9.73 46.44 10.41
N VAL A 906 -9.92 45.82 9.24
CA VAL A 906 -11.19 45.24 8.80
C VAL A 906 -10.96 43.83 8.25
N GLY A 907 -12.00 43.10 7.86
CA GLY A 907 -11.83 41.81 7.19
C GLY A 907 -11.26 41.96 5.77
N LEU A 908 -11.91 42.75 4.92
CA LEU A 908 -11.56 42.94 3.51
C LEU A 908 -11.34 44.41 3.18
N VAL A 909 -10.21 44.73 2.57
CA VAL A 909 -9.91 46.05 2.02
C VAL A 909 -9.81 45.98 0.50
N VAL A 910 -10.54 46.84 -0.19
CA VAL A 910 -10.46 47.01 -1.65
C VAL A 910 -10.23 48.50 -1.95
N GLY A 911 -9.09 48.84 -2.55
CA GLY A 911 -8.60 50.22 -2.75
C GLY A 911 -7.64 50.70 -1.64
N ASP A 912 -6.96 51.83 -1.85
CA ASP A 912 -6.03 52.45 -0.87
C ASP A 912 -6.13 54.00 -0.89
N TYR A 913 -5.49 54.69 0.07
CA TYR A 913 -5.50 56.13 0.33
C TYR A 913 -5.30 57.03 -0.88
N ASP A 914 -4.45 56.61 -1.80
CA ASP A 914 -4.07 57.47 -2.90
C ASP A 914 -5.02 57.34 -4.09
N ASN A 915 -5.74 56.22 -4.26
CA ASN A 915 -6.55 55.95 -5.47
C ASN A 915 -7.49 54.73 -5.37
N ASP A 916 -8.55 54.73 -6.19
CA ASP A 916 -9.58 53.69 -6.26
C ASP A 916 -9.11 52.37 -6.92
N PHE A 917 -9.69 51.24 -6.49
CA PHE A 917 -9.61 49.97 -7.21
C PHE A 917 -10.31 50.10 -8.57
N ASN A 918 -9.57 49.82 -9.65
CA ASN A 918 -10.04 49.91 -11.04
C ASN A 918 -10.00 48.54 -11.75
N GLY A 919 -10.13 47.45 -10.98
CA GLY A 919 -10.27 46.09 -11.47
C GLY A 919 -11.73 45.64 -11.51
N THR A 920 -11.96 44.37 -11.84
CA THR A 920 -13.25 43.70 -11.67
C THR A 920 -13.17 42.75 -10.49
N LEU A 921 -14.00 42.98 -9.48
CA LEU A 921 -14.17 42.04 -8.36
C LEU A 921 -15.54 41.37 -8.48
N MET A 922 -15.54 40.06 -8.69
CA MET A 922 -16.73 39.21 -8.64
C MET A 922 -16.72 38.44 -7.32
N HIS A 923 -17.60 38.79 -6.39
CA HIS A 923 -17.68 38.13 -5.10
C HIS A 923 -19.07 37.52 -4.88
N SER A 924 -19.13 36.36 -4.24
CA SER A 924 -20.39 35.69 -3.91
C SER A 924 -20.21 34.66 -2.80
N ASN A 925 -21.20 34.56 -1.92
CA ASN A 925 -21.31 33.55 -0.89
C ASN A 925 -20.10 33.43 0.03
N ASN A 926 -19.48 34.55 0.37
CA ASN A 926 -18.42 34.62 1.37
C ASN A 926 -19.02 34.82 2.77
N LEU A 927 -18.30 34.38 3.81
CA LEU A 927 -18.65 34.65 5.20
C LEU A 927 -17.75 35.75 5.75
N TYR A 928 -18.35 36.83 6.24
CA TYR A 928 -17.68 37.96 6.87
C TYR A 928 -18.06 38.03 8.34
N TRP A 929 -17.08 37.89 9.23
CA TRP A 929 -17.33 37.94 10.67
C TRP A 929 -16.27 38.76 11.39
N HIS A 930 -16.68 39.40 12.48
CA HIS A 930 -15.81 40.16 13.37
C HIS A 930 -16.14 39.84 14.83
N GLU A 931 -15.11 39.61 15.64
CA GLU A 931 -15.30 39.26 17.06
C GLU A 931 -15.97 40.34 17.92
N ASN A 932 -16.03 41.59 17.45
CA ASN A 932 -16.71 42.70 18.15
C ASN A 932 -18.22 42.75 17.84
N GLY A 933 -18.74 41.81 17.05
CA GLY A 933 -20.16 41.67 16.75
C GLY A 933 -20.62 42.40 15.49
N SER A 934 -21.94 42.55 15.35
CA SER A 934 -22.63 42.95 14.12
C SER A 934 -22.29 44.35 13.62
N ASP A 935 -21.93 45.26 14.52
CA ASP A 935 -21.73 46.68 14.21
C ASP A 935 -20.26 46.98 13.85
N ALA A 936 -19.39 45.98 13.91
CA ALA A 936 -17.99 46.13 13.59
C ALA A 936 -17.78 46.14 12.07
N MET A 937 -16.90 47.03 11.61
CA MET A 937 -16.55 47.19 10.20
C MET A 937 -15.77 45.96 9.71
N VAL A 938 -16.24 45.31 8.65
CA VAL A 938 -15.56 44.15 8.05
C VAL A 938 -15.13 44.37 6.62
N ILE A 939 -15.69 45.36 5.93
CA ILE A 939 -15.31 45.68 4.55
C ILE A 939 -15.09 47.17 4.42
N LYS A 940 -13.99 47.54 3.76
CA LYS A 940 -13.70 48.89 3.31
C LYS A 940 -13.48 48.90 1.81
N TYR A 941 -14.34 49.59 1.07
CA TYR A 941 -14.34 49.61 -0.39
C TYR A 941 -14.13 51.03 -0.94
N ASN A 942 -13.06 51.21 -1.71
CA ASN A 942 -12.60 52.47 -2.31
C ASN A 942 -12.61 53.67 -1.35
N LEU A 943 -12.34 53.41 -0.06
CA LEU A 943 -12.34 54.41 1.03
C LEU A 943 -13.60 55.28 1.18
N THR A 944 -14.64 54.99 0.41
CA THR A 944 -15.88 55.77 0.34
C THR A 944 -17.05 55.01 0.92
N SER A 945 -16.92 53.68 1.00
CA SER A 945 -17.95 52.79 1.54
C SER A 945 -17.34 51.87 2.58
N ASP A 946 -17.86 51.95 3.79
CA ASP A 946 -17.55 51.05 4.89
C ASP A 946 -18.79 50.19 5.14
N TYR A 947 -18.60 48.88 5.33
CA TYR A 947 -19.69 47.95 5.63
C TYR A 947 -19.40 47.22 6.94
N THR A 948 -20.36 47.28 7.85
CA THR A 948 -20.36 46.48 9.06
C THR A 948 -20.79 45.04 8.78
N VAL A 949 -20.61 44.13 9.74
CA VAL A 949 -21.09 42.73 9.63
C VAL A 949 -22.60 42.69 9.34
N ALA A 950 -23.39 43.59 9.93
CA ALA A 950 -24.82 43.70 9.64
C ALA A 950 -25.14 44.17 8.21
N GLU A 951 -24.24 44.92 7.58
CA GLU A 951 -24.46 45.60 6.29
C GLU A 951 -23.81 44.91 5.10
N VAL A 952 -23.03 43.84 5.30
CA VAL A 952 -22.31 43.15 4.20
C VAL A 952 -23.24 42.65 3.09
N GLY A 953 -24.53 42.41 3.37
CA GLY A 953 -25.54 42.09 2.35
C GLY A 953 -25.74 43.19 1.29
N SER A 954 -25.39 44.44 1.61
CA SER A 954 -25.41 45.57 0.66
C SER A 954 -24.18 45.61 -0.24
N PHE A 955 -23.06 45.05 0.22
CA PHE A 955 -21.85 44.85 -0.57
C PHE A 955 -21.99 43.60 -1.44
N GLU A 956 -22.35 42.47 -0.83
CA GLU A 956 -22.53 41.17 -1.46
C GLU A 956 -23.87 40.56 -1.02
N LEU A 957 -24.82 40.46 -1.95
CA LEU A 957 -26.18 39.99 -1.67
C LEU A 957 -26.24 38.58 -1.06
N THR A 958 -25.27 37.72 -1.38
CA THR A 958 -25.17 36.33 -0.93
C THR A 958 -24.28 36.14 0.30
N ALA A 959 -23.76 37.23 0.90
CA ALA A 959 -22.86 37.14 2.03
C ALA A 959 -23.52 36.49 3.26
N GLN A 960 -22.73 35.67 3.95
CA GLN A 960 -23.03 35.20 5.30
C GLN A 960 -22.37 36.14 6.31
N ASN A 961 -23.07 36.47 7.39
CA ASN A 961 -22.61 37.45 8.38
C ASN A 961 -22.76 36.98 9.84
N SER A 962 -22.70 35.67 10.03
CA SER A 962 -22.80 35.02 11.34
C SER A 962 -21.46 34.39 11.71
N ASP A 963 -21.24 34.18 13.00
CA ASP A 963 -20.05 33.49 13.52
C ASP A 963 -19.88 32.13 12.81
N PRO A 964 -18.70 31.81 12.24
CA PRO A 964 -18.47 30.52 11.60
C PRO A 964 -18.42 29.35 12.59
N LEU A 965 -18.43 29.56 13.91
CA LEU A 965 -18.52 28.51 14.93
C LEU A 965 -17.53 27.36 14.70
N PHE A 966 -16.23 27.60 14.93
CA PHE A 966 -15.22 26.55 14.83
C PHE A 966 -15.27 25.56 16.01
N VAL A 967 -15.10 24.26 15.77
CA VAL A 967 -15.29 23.15 16.73
C VAL A 967 -14.57 23.38 18.07
N ASN A 968 -13.41 24.03 18.06
CA ASN A 968 -12.62 24.20 19.26
C ASN A 968 -12.03 25.60 19.40
N SER A 969 -12.90 26.60 19.58
CA SER A 969 -12.49 28.01 19.73
C SER A 969 -11.47 28.26 20.85
N SER A 970 -11.46 27.40 21.89
CA SER A 970 -10.47 27.39 22.98
C SER A 970 -9.11 26.79 22.60
N GLN A 971 -9.05 25.96 21.55
CA GLN A 971 -7.83 25.37 21.01
C GLN A 971 -7.32 26.08 19.76
N ILE A 972 -7.96 27.17 19.31
CA ILE A 972 -7.44 27.96 18.19
C ILE A 972 -6.02 28.41 18.57
N PRO A 973 -4.96 27.84 17.96
CA PRO A 973 -3.64 27.86 18.58
C PRO A 973 -3.06 29.26 18.47
N THR A 974 -3.02 30.06 19.55
CA THR A 974 -2.37 31.39 19.53
C THR A 974 -0.94 31.35 18.98
N GLN A 975 -0.31 30.16 19.04
CA GLN A 975 0.80 29.72 18.20
C GLN A 975 0.55 28.27 17.77
N VAL A 976 0.68 27.94 16.49
CA VAL A 976 0.70 26.54 16.03
C VAL A 976 2.06 25.96 16.38
N SER A 977 2.12 25.05 17.37
CA SER A 977 3.37 24.35 17.69
C SER A 977 3.64 23.30 16.63
N SER A 978 4.56 23.66 15.74
CA SER A 978 4.89 23.08 14.45
C SER A 978 5.54 21.68 14.46
N THR A 979 5.15 20.79 15.38
CA THR A 979 5.84 19.50 15.54
C THR A 979 5.39 18.39 14.60
N ASN A 980 4.19 18.44 14.02
CA ASN A 980 3.73 17.51 12.99
C ASN A 980 2.81 18.26 12.04
N GLY A 981 2.91 18.03 10.73
CA GLY A 981 2.12 18.70 9.69
C GLY A 981 0.62 18.36 9.70
N THR A 982 0.01 18.21 10.87
CA THR A 982 -1.44 18.10 11.00
C THR A 982 -2.08 19.45 10.71
N SER A 983 -3.19 19.40 10.00
CA SER A 983 -4.18 20.47 9.91
C SER A 983 -4.37 21.13 11.29
N PRO A 984 -4.49 22.46 11.40
CA PRO A 984 -4.87 23.08 12.66
C PRO A 984 -6.29 22.63 13.05
N ASP A 985 -6.38 21.58 13.89
CA ASP A 985 -7.64 20.97 14.37
C ASP A 985 -8.64 21.97 14.99
N GLY A 986 -8.21 23.21 15.27
CA GLY A 986 -9.04 24.26 15.85
C GLY A 986 -9.94 25.03 14.87
N LEU A 987 -9.83 24.83 13.55
CA LEU A 987 -10.57 25.61 12.54
C LEU A 987 -11.55 24.80 11.68
N SER A 988 -11.78 23.53 12.02
CA SER A 988 -12.91 22.75 11.50
C SER A 988 -14.25 23.38 11.93
N LEU A 989 -15.29 23.23 11.11
CA LEU A 989 -16.59 23.84 11.34
C LEU A 989 -17.45 22.98 12.27
N MET A 990 -18.17 23.61 13.20
CA MET A 990 -19.22 22.91 13.96
C MET A 990 -20.40 22.53 13.04
N PRO A 991 -21.18 21.49 13.38
CA PRO A 991 -22.44 21.15 12.71
C PRO A 991 -23.42 22.32 12.61
N THR A 992 -23.42 23.18 13.63
CA THR A 992 -24.30 24.35 13.71
C THR A 992 -23.74 25.58 12.99
N SER A 993 -22.55 25.46 12.39
CA SER A 993 -21.92 26.56 11.68
C SER A 993 -22.77 26.97 10.48
N PRO A 994 -23.02 28.28 10.28
CA PRO A 994 -23.61 28.77 9.04
C PRO A 994 -22.70 28.52 7.83
N ALA A 995 -21.41 28.28 8.02
CA ALA A 995 -20.50 27.94 6.93
C ALA A 995 -20.60 26.46 6.52
N ALA A 996 -21.10 25.56 7.37
CA ALA A 996 -21.09 24.11 7.11
C ALA A 996 -21.98 23.70 5.91
N THR A 997 -23.07 24.44 5.64
CA THR A 997 -24.09 24.01 4.66
C THR A 997 -24.55 25.12 3.70
N ASN A 998 -23.81 26.23 3.60
CA ASN A 998 -24.23 27.37 2.78
C ASN A 998 -23.30 27.66 1.60
N GLY A 999 -22.24 26.89 1.39
CA GLY A 999 -21.32 27.03 0.27
C GLY A 999 -21.97 26.77 -1.09
N LEU A 1000 -21.61 27.60 -2.09
CA LEU A 1000 -21.96 27.34 -3.48
C LEU A 1000 -21.19 26.12 -3.99
N ALA A 1001 -21.88 25.22 -4.69
CA ALA A 1001 -21.21 24.16 -5.42
C ALA A 1001 -20.44 24.77 -6.61
N LEU A 1002 -19.11 24.65 -6.59
CA LEU A 1002 -18.26 25.07 -7.71
C LEU A 1002 -17.99 23.87 -8.64
N THR A 1003 -17.11 24.05 -9.62
CA THR A 1003 -16.71 22.95 -10.52
C THR A 1003 -15.93 21.87 -9.75
N SER A 1004 -15.87 20.65 -10.30
CA SER A 1004 -15.19 19.51 -9.68
C SER A 1004 -13.71 19.74 -9.36
N LYS A 1005 -13.08 20.74 -9.99
CA LYS A 1005 -11.72 21.19 -9.69
C LYS A 1005 -11.53 21.59 -8.21
N TYR A 1006 -12.59 22.05 -7.55
CA TYR A 1006 -12.56 22.59 -6.18
C TYR A 1006 -13.28 21.68 -5.17
N ALA A 1007 -13.55 20.43 -5.54
CA ALA A 1007 -14.43 19.53 -4.79
C ALA A 1007 -13.77 18.82 -3.60
N THR A 1008 -12.55 19.22 -3.21
CA THR A 1008 -11.87 18.72 -2.01
C THR A 1008 -11.59 19.86 -1.05
N ASP A 1009 -11.54 19.56 0.23
CA ASP A 1009 -11.08 20.47 1.27
C ASP A 1009 -9.58 20.27 1.57
N ILE A 1010 -9.07 20.97 2.58
CA ILE A 1010 -7.65 20.89 2.98
C ILE A 1010 -7.24 19.51 3.54
N ASP A 1011 -8.19 18.71 4.04
CA ASP A 1011 -7.95 17.38 4.60
C ASP A 1011 -8.26 16.26 3.60
N LEU A 1012 -8.44 16.61 2.31
CA LEU A 1012 -8.81 15.71 1.20
C LEU A 1012 -10.23 15.14 1.28
N ASN A 1013 -11.09 15.66 2.16
CA ASN A 1013 -12.49 15.27 2.22
C ASN A 1013 -13.21 15.77 0.96
N ALA A 1014 -14.07 14.92 0.41
CA ALA A 1014 -14.92 15.29 -0.71
C ALA A 1014 -16.01 16.25 -0.21
N ARG A 1015 -16.16 17.39 -0.90
CA ARG A 1015 -17.19 18.37 -0.55
C ARG A 1015 -18.58 17.87 -0.93
N THR A 1016 -19.49 17.87 0.03
CA THR A 1016 -20.88 17.44 -0.14
C THR A 1016 -21.75 18.65 -0.45
N VAL A 1017 -22.76 18.53 -1.31
CA VAL A 1017 -23.62 19.67 -1.66
C VAL A 1017 -24.74 19.81 -0.63
N PRO A 1018 -25.00 21.02 -0.09
CA PRO A 1018 -24.28 22.28 -0.32
C PRO A 1018 -22.90 22.27 0.35
N TRP A 1019 -21.88 22.77 -0.35
CA TRP A 1019 -20.49 22.76 0.13
C TRP A 1019 -20.35 23.54 1.44
N SER A 1020 -19.31 23.27 2.22
CA SER A 1020 -18.92 24.21 3.26
C SER A 1020 -18.23 25.46 2.69
N ILE A 1021 -18.40 26.61 3.35
CA ILE A 1021 -17.62 27.83 3.09
C ILE A 1021 -16.28 27.69 3.82
N GLY A 1022 -15.17 28.09 3.19
CA GLY A 1022 -13.83 28.06 3.77
C GLY A 1022 -13.02 26.81 3.44
N ALA A 1023 -11.85 26.68 4.06
CA ALA A 1023 -10.83 25.68 3.73
C ALA A 1023 -11.22 24.24 4.09
N TYR A 1024 -12.06 24.06 5.10
CA TYR A 1024 -12.56 22.77 5.57
C TYR A 1024 -13.93 22.45 4.98
N GLU A 1025 -14.17 21.18 4.77
CA GLU A 1025 -15.51 20.63 4.66
C GLU A 1025 -15.96 20.19 6.05
N TYR A 1026 -17.20 20.50 6.39
CA TYR A 1026 -17.84 19.88 7.54
C TYR A 1026 -18.15 18.41 7.21
N ASP A 1027 -17.46 17.50 7.91
CA ASP A 1027 -17.78 16.07 7.91
C ASP A 1027 -18.59 15.74 9.18
N PRO A 1028 -19.87 15.31 9.05
CA PRO A 1028 -20.82 15.23 10.16
C PRO A 1028 -20.58 14.20 11.26
#